data_AF-A0A8J4UPC6-F1
#
_entry.id   AF-A0A8J4UPC6-F1
#
_cell.length_a   1.000
_cell.length_b   1.000
_cell.length_c   1.000
_cell.angle_alpha   90.00
_cell.angle_beta   90.00
_cell.angle_gamma   90.00
#
_symmetry.space_group_name_H-M   'P 1'
#
loop_
_entity.id
_entity.type
_entity.pdbx_description
1 polymer ?
#
loop_
_entity_poly.entity_id
_entity_poly.type
_entity_poly.pdbx_seq_one_letter_code
_entity_poly.pdbx_strand_id
1 'polypeptide(L)'
;AKMAYVGERLYNEFIRKKMSILASHVKVREIVPYLPCLTITDREEIEAKRETAGNYTAMMLLLDNLRRRENWPDQFISALRQCEHQTLADEISEVYDGIRGIPTFPWFGMDIGGTLVKLVYFEPKDITAEEEQEEVENLKSIRHYLTSHTAYGKTGIRDVHLELADLILWGRRGNLHFIRFPTQDLPAFLQMGRDKHFSSLHTILCATGGGAYKFEADFRTMADLQLLKLDELDCLIKGVLYIDSVVSSGPPECYYYENPTDTEHCEQKAYNLENPYPLLLVNIGSGVSILAVYSKDNYKRVTGTSLGGGTFLGLCCLLTGCSTFEEALEMASRGESTCVDKLVRDIYGGDYERFGLPGWAVASSFGSMMCKEKRDSVSKEDLARSTLVTITNNIGSITRMCALNENIERVVFVGNFLRVNTLSMKLLAYAMDYWSKGQLKALFLRHETASTVRPSPTPTVKAPGYLKFRLAGHPRKHNEGRIEVFYKGEWGTVCDDDFSLANAHVLCRHLGFVSATGWAHSAKYGKGAGKIWLDNVQCSGSERSISVCKSRGWGNSDCTHDEDAGVICKDERLPGFVDSNIIEVQVDERNVEEVRLRPVVSSKRLPVIEGVVEVRYKDRWAQICDNGWTPKNSRVVCGMMGFPNERKVNKNFYRLYAERQKNYFLVHSVACLGTEVHLAACPLEFTEANATESCPGGMPAVVSCVPGPEYAQNRAMKKNLKSSSTVRLKGGAKPGEGRVEVLKGSEWGTVCDDRWNIQSASVVCRELGYGSAKEALTGARMGQGFGPIYMNEVQCTGNERSLWNCRFKNITAEDCKHTEDAAVRCNVPYMGFEKTVRITGGRTRYEGRVEVLRTSTNGTQHWGLICGEGWGTKEAMVVCRQLGLGYSNHGMKETWYWDGSNVTNMVISGVKCTGDELALSQCQQHKTVTCQKTAARFAAGVICSETASDLIMNAPLVQQTGYIEDRPLHMLYCAAEEDCLSESAAKVNWPYGHRRLLRFTSQIHNIGRADFRPKAGRHSWVWHACHGHYHSMDIFTHYDLLSVNGTKVAEGHKASFCLEDSDCEEGVSKRYECANFGEQGITVGCWDLYRHDIDCQWIDITDVKPGNYIMQIVINPNFEVSESDYSNNVMKCNCKYDGNRIWFHNCHT
;
A
#
# COMPACT_ATOMS: atom_id res chain seq x y z
N ALA A 1 -27.79 -34.43 -10.59
CA ALA A 1 -26.85 -35.54 -10.31
C ALA A 1 -26.93 -36.08 -8.87
N LYS A 2 -26.63 -35.30 -7.81
CA LYS A 2 -26.62 -35.78 -6.41
C LYS A 2 -27.99 -36.28 -5.91
N MET A 3 -29.09 -35.61 -6.25
CA MET A 3 -30.45 -36.02 -5.83
C MET A 3 -30.96 -37.30 -6.51
N ALA A 4 -30.60 -37.55 -7.78
CA ALA A 4 -30.96 -38.79 -8.48
C ALA A 4 -30.26 -40.02 -7.86
N TYR A 5 -29.00 -39.85 -7.43
CA TYR A 5 -28.24 -40.87 -6.72
C TYR A 5 -28.81 -41.17 -5.32
N VAL A 6 -29.23 -40.14 -4.58
CA VAL A 6 -29.89 -40.28 -3.26
C VAL A 6 -31.24 -41.00 -3.38
N GLY A 7 -32.07 -40.63 -4.35
CA GLY A 7 -33.35 -41.29 -4.59
C GLY A 7 -33.20 -42.77 -5.02
N GLU A 8 -32.19 -43.09 -5.83
CA GLU A 8 -31.84 -44.47 -6.18
C GLU A 8 -31.40 -45.29 -4.96
N ARG A 9 -30.59 -44.73 -4.05
CA ARG A 9 -30.21 -45.39 -2.80
C ARG A 9 -31.42 -45.61 -1.89
N LEU A 10 -32.28 -44.61 -1.69
CA LEU A 10 -33.51 -44.77 -0.90
C LEU A 10 -34.37 -45.92 -1.44
N TYR A 11 -34.55 -45.98 -2.76
CA TYR A 11 -35.33 -47.03 -3.38
C TYR A 11 -34.71 -48.41 -3.16
N ASN A 12 -33.42 -48.57 -3.48
CA ASN A 12 -32.74 -49.87 -3.45
C ASN A 12 -32.47 -50.37 -2.02
N GLU A 13 -32.11 -49.48 -1.09
CA GLU A 13 -31.69 -49.86 0.26
C GLU A 13 -32.88 -50.01 1.21
N PHE A 14 -33.99 -49.29 0.98
CA PHE A 14 -35.14 -49.25 1.90
C PHE A 14 -36.49 -49.60 1.23
N ILE A 15 -37.00 -48.78 0.31
CA ILE A 15 -38.37 -48.92 -0.22
C ILE A 15 -38.58 -50.28 -0.89
N ARG A 16 -37.62 -50.75 -1.70
CA ARG A 16 -37.70 -52.06 -2.37
C ARG A 16 -37.75 -53.22 -1.37
N LYS A 17 -37.03 -53.12 -0.24
CA LYS A 17 -37.04 -54.17 0.80
C LYS A 17 -38.35 -54.18 1.59
N LYS A 18 -39.04 -53.04 1.69
CA LYS A 18 -40.35 -52.91 2.36
C LYS A 18 -41.55 -52.94 1.40
N MET A 19 -41.36 -53.29 0.12
CA MET A 19 -42.41 -53.24 -0.90
C MET A 19 -43.68 -54.03 -0.53
N SER A 20 -43.54 -55.19 0.11
CA SER A 20 -44.66 -56.01 0.59
C SER A 20 -45.49 -55.34 1.69
N ILE A 21 -44.83 -54.56 2.56
CA ILE A 21 -45.48 -53.77 3.62
C ILE A 21 -46.18 -52.55 3.01
N LEU A 22 -45.48 -51.83 2.12
CA LEU A 22 -46.03 -50.68 1.39
C LEU A 22 -47.30 -51.04 0.60
N ALA A 23 -47.24 -52.11 -0.19
CA ALA A 23 -48.36 -52.54 -1.03
C ALA A 23 -49.54 -53.16 -0.26
N SER A 24 -49.35 -53.55 1.02
CA SER A 24 -50.44 -54.06 1.87
C SER A 24 -51.11 -52.96 2.69
N HIS A 25 -50.41 -51.86 2.98
CA HIS A 25 -50.93 -50.76 3.79
C HIS A 25 -51.43 -49.57 2.96
N VAL A 26 -50.86 -49.34 1.77
CA VAL A 26 -51.18 -48.19 0.92
C VAL A 26 -51.84 -48.66 -0.37
N LYS A 27 -53.06 -48.18 -0.64
CA LYS A 27 -53.76 -48.47 -1.91
C LYS A 27 -53.34 -47.46 -2.97
N VAL A 28 -52.86 -47.97 -4.10
CA VAL A 28 -52.37 -47.15 -5.23
C VAL A 28 -53.43 -46.16 -5.72
N ARG A 29 -54.70 -46.56 -5.72
CA ARG A 29 -55.82 -45.71 -6.15
C ARG A 29 -56.02 -44.46 -5.27
N GLU A 30 -55.66 -44.54 -4.00
CA GLU A 30 -55.82 -43.46 -3.02
C GLU A 30 -54.65 -42.46 -3.11
N ILE A 31 -53.44 -42.93 -3.42
CA ILE A 31 -52.24 -42.09 -3.47
C ILE A 31 -51.99 -41.40 -4.82
N VAL A 32 -52.37 -42.03 -5.94
CA VAL A 32 -52.12 -41.51 -7.30
C VAL A 32 -52.68 -40.10 -7.56
N PRO A 33 -53.88 -39.72 -7.08
CA PRO A 33 -54.40 -38.36 -7.26
C PRO A 33 -53.50 -37.26 -6.69
N TYR A 34 -52.77 -37.55 -5.61
CA TYR A 34 -51.89 -36.62 -4.89
C TYR A 34 -50.48 -36.54 -5.48
N LEU A 35 -50.21 -37.23 -6.59
CA LEU A 35 -48.93 -37.23 -7.29
C LEU A 35 -49.03 -36.43 -8.61
N PRO A 36 -48.79 -35.11 -8.58
CA PRO A 36 -48.98 -34.24 -9.74
C PRO A 36 -47.95 -34.49 -10.86
N CYS A 37 -46.83 -35.15 -10.57
CA CYS A 37 -45.79 -35.46 -11.55
C CYS A 37 -46.15 -36.60 -12.53
N LEU A 38 -47.25 -37.31 -12.31
CA LEU A 38 -47.71 -38.39 -13.17
C LEU A 38 -48.61 -37.85 -14.29
N THR A 39 -48.31 -38.23 -15.53
CA THR A 39 -49.14 -37.86 -16.68
C THR A 39 -50.47 -38.61 -16.65
N ILE A 40 -51.45 -38.13 -17.42
CA ILE A 40 -52.76 -38.81 -17.56
C ILE A 40 -52.58 -40.27 -17.99
N THR A 41 -51.67 -40.51 -18.94
CA THR A 41 -51.33 -41.85 -19.43
C THR A 41 -50.71 -42.73 -18.35
N ASP A 42 -49.78 -42.20 -17.54
CA ASP A 42 -49.18 -42.94 -16.42
C ASP A 42 -50.27 -43.38 -15.41
N ARG A 43 -51.23 -42.48 -15.12
CA ARG A 43 -52.33 -42.74 -14.17
C ARG A 43 -53.27 -43.84 -14.67
N GLU A 44 -53.64 -43.79 -15.95
CA GLU A 44 -54.49 -44.80 -16.59
C GLU A 44 -53.81 -46.17 -16.64
N GLU A 45 -52.51 -46.23 -16.98
CA GLU A 45 -51.76 -47.48 -17.04
C GLU A 45 -51.61 -48.13 -15.66
N ILE A 46 -51.32 -47.32 -14.62
CA ILE A 46 -51.21 -47.81 -13.24
C ILE A 46 -52.56 -48.35 -12.73
N GLU A 47 -53.67 -47.68 -13.04
CA GLU A 47 -55.01 -48.13 -12.62
C GLU A 47 -55.43 -49.41 -13.37
N ALA A 48 -55.18 -49.50 -14.68
CA ALA A 48 -55.42 -50.71 -15.46
C ALA A 48 -54.57 -51.90 -14.95
N LYS A 49 -53.32 -51.64 -14.54
CA LYS A 49 -52.44 -52.66 -13.95
C LYS A 49 -52.94 -53.11 -12.57
N ARG A 50 -53.55 -52.23 -11.79
CA ARG A 50 -54.17 -52.55 -10.49
C ARG A 50 -55.35 -53.49 -10.65
N GLU A 51 -56.21 -53.24 -11.64
CA GLU A 51 -57.39 -54.08 -11.90
C GLU A 51 -57.02 -55.47 -12.41
N THR A 52 -55.97 -55.57 -13.24
CA THR A 52 -55.56 -56.83 -13.86
C THR A 52 -54.59 -57.66 -13.02
N ALA A 53 -53.72 -57.04 -12.21
CA ALA A 53 -52.62 -57.71 -11.51
C ALA A 53 -52.49 -57.34 -10.02
N GLY A 54 -53.47 -56.63 -9.47
CA GLY A 54 -53.56 -56.29 -8.04
C GLY A 54 -52.68 -55.12 -7.59
N ASN A 55 -52.88 -54.69 -6.35
CA ASN A 55 -52.27 -53.49 -5.77
C ASN A 55 -50.73 -53.54 -5.71
N TYR A 56 -50.15 -54.72 -5.45
CA TYR A 56 -48.70 -54.91 -5.37
C TYR A 56 -48.01 -54.60 -6.70
N THR A 57 -48.53 -55.16 -7.81
CA THR A 57 -47.97 -54.96 -9.15
C THR A 57 -48.14 -53.51 -9.60
N ALA A 58 -49.27 -52.89 -9.27
CA ALA A 58 -49.52 -51.48 -9.55
C ALA A 58 -48.60 -50.53 -8.75
N MET A 59 -48.29 -50.86 -7.48
CA MET A 59 -47.40 -50.06 -6.63
C MET A 59 -45.96 -50.07 -7.16
N MET A 60 -45.49 -51.22 -7.66
CA MET A 60 -44.20 -51.33 -8.35
C MET A 60 -44.13 -50.43 -9.59
N LEU A 61 -45.16 -50.48 -10.44
CA LEU A 61 -45.23 -49.64 -11.64
C LEU A 61 -45.31 -48.15 -11.31
N LEU A 62 -46.07 -47.79 -10.27
CA LEU A 62 -46.12 -46.43 -9.74
C LEU A 62 -44.74 -45.93 -9.35
N LEU A 63 -44.01 -46.69 -8.52
CA LEU A 63 -42.68 -46.31 -8.04
C LEU A 63 -41.64 -46.25 -9.16
N ASP A 64 -41.69 -47.15 -10.15
CA ASP A 64 -40.80 -47.09 -11.31
C ASP A 64 -41.06 -45.86 -12.20
N ASN A 65 -42.31 -45.44 -12.34
CA ASN A 65 -42.65 -44.20 -13.03
C ASN A 65 -42.22 -42.96 -12.23
N LEU A 66 -42.41 -42.96 -10.91
CA LEU A 66 -41.97 -41.89 -10.02
C LEU A 66 -40.44 -41.72 -10.02
N ARG A 67 -39.68 -42.82 -9.98
CA ARG A 67 -38.20 -42.80 -9.98
C ARG A 67 -37.57 -42.06 -11.16
N ARG A 68 -38.29 -41.93 -12.28
CA ARG A 68 -37.84 -41.20 -13.48
C ARG A 68 -38.12 -39.70 -13.39
N ARG A 69 -38.75 -39.21 -12.33
CA ARG A 69 -39.11 -37.80 -12.11
C ARG A 69 -38.18 -37.15 -11.09
N GLU A 70 -37.93 -35.84 -11.26
CA GLU A 70 -37.15 -35.09 -10.29
C GLU A 70 -37.90 -34.97 -8.95
N ASN A 71 -37.14 -35.09 -7.86
CA ASN A 71 -37.62 -34.98 -6.48
C ASN A 71 -38.79 -35.91 -6.09
N TRP A 72 -38.87 -37.08 -6.73
CA TRP A 72 -39.92 -38.06 -6.48
C TRP A 72 -40.04 -38.54 -5.02
N PRO A 73 -38.97 -38.65 -4.19
CA PRO A 73 -39.12 -39.09 -2.81
C PRO A 73 -39.92 -38.11 -1.97
N ASP A 74 -39.65 -36.80 -2.08
CA ASP A 74 -40.40 -35.75 -1.37
C ASP A 74 -41.87 -35.74 -1.80
N GLN A 75 -42.16 -35.91 -3.09
CA GLN A 75 -43.53 -36.00 -3.60
C GLN A 75 -44.26 -37.25 -3.09
N PHE A 76 -43.56 -38.38 -3.01
CA PHE A 76 -44.13 -39.64 -2.51
C PHE A 76 -44.41 -39.56 -1.00
N ILE A 77 -43.50 -39.00 -0.21
CA ILE A 77 -43.68 -38.75 1.23
C ILE A 77 -44.87 -37.82 1.47
N SER A 78 -44.96 -36.72 0.71
CA SER A 78 -46.08 -35.77 0.81
C SER A 78 -47.42 -36.42 0.47
N ALA A 79 -47.48 -37.23 -0.60
CA ALA A 79 -48.68 -37.96 -0.98
C ALA A 79 -49.10 -38.98 0.10
N LEU A 80 -48.15 -39.68 0.72
CA LEU A 80 -48.43 -40.57 1.85
C LEU A 80 -49.02 -39.82 3.06
N ARG A 81 -48.50 -38.64 3.38
CA ARG A 81 -49.04 -37.80 4.46
C ARG A 81 -50.47 -37.33 4.17
N GLN A 82 -50.76 -36.98 2.91
CA GLN A 82 -52.11 -36.58 2.48
C GLN A 82 -53.11 -37.75 2.50
N CYS A 83 -52.64 -38.98 2.36
CA CYS A 83 -53.43 -40.21 2.52
C CYS A 83 -53.46 -40.75 3.96
N GLU A 84 -53.19 -39.90 4.97
CA GLU A 84 -53.20 -40.26 6.39
C GLU A 84 -52.21 -41.37 6.82
N HIS A 85 -51.21 -41.68 5.99
CA HIS A 85 -50.16 -42.65 6.30
C HIS A 85 -48.92 -41.99 6.96
N GLN A 86 -49.13 -41.25 8.05
CA GLN A 86 -48.05 -40.45 8.68
C GLN A 86 -46.86 -41.30 9.14
N THR A 87 -47.08 -42.38 9.86
CA THR A 87 -45.98 -43.23 10.39
C THR A 87 -45.07 -43.78 9.29
N LEU A 88 -45.65 -44.21 8.16
CA LEU A 88 -44.89 -44.72 7.03
C LEU A 88 -44.19 -43.60 6.27
N ALA A 89 -44.83 -42.44 6.14
CA ALA A 89 -44.23 -41.26 5.53
C ALA A 89 -43.03 -40.75 6.34
N ASP A 90 -43.14 -40.73 7.67
CA ASP A 90 -42.09 -40.29 8.58
C ASP A 90 -40.92 -41.28 8.59
N GLU A 91 -41.18 -42.59 8.58
CA GLU A 91 -40.11 -43.60 8.47
C GLU A 91 -39.35 -43.50 7.14
N ILE A 92 -40.06 -43.26 6.02
CA ILE A 92 -39.41 -43.04 4.72
C ILE A 92 -38.66 -41.71 4.69
N SER A 93 -39.21 -40.66 5.32
CA SER A 93 -38.56 -39.35 5.42
C SER A 93 -37.27 -39.44 6.22
N GLU A 94 -37.27 -40.10 7.38
CA GLU A 94 -36.09 -40.24 8.23
C GLU A 94 -34.93 -40.95 7.50
N VAL A 95 -35.24 -42.03 6.78
CA VAL A 95 -34.24 -42.73 5.97
C VAL A 95 -33.82 -41.89 4.76
N TYR A 96 -34.75 -41.19 4.11
CA TYR A 96 -34.43 -40.33 2.99
C TYR A 96 -33.54 -39.15 3.40
N ASP A 97 -33.82 -38.51 4.53
CA ASP A 97 -33.06 -37.40 5.10
C ASP A 97 -31.68 -37.88 5.59
N GLY A 98 -31.60 -39.09 6.17
CA GLY A 98 -30.35 -39.76 6.52
C GLY A 98 -29.47 -40.08 5.31
N ILE A 99 -30.06 -40.54 4.18
CA ILE A 99 -29.33 -40.79 2.92
C ILE A 99 -28.98 -39.47 2.20
N ARG A 100 -29.85 -38.46 2.30
CA ARG A 100 -29.67 -37.12 1.72
C ARG A 100 -28.55 -36.35 2.41
N GLY A 101 -28.27 -36.68 3.68
CA GLY A 101 -27.24 -36.05 4.48
C GLY A 101 -27.52 -34.57 4.67
N ILE A 102 -28.73 -34.23 5.14
CA ILE A 102 -29.05 -32.84 5.50
C ILE A 102 -28.12 -32.44 6.66
N PRO A 103 -27.25 -31.43 6.48
CA PRO A 103 -26.34 -31.01 7.54
C PRO A 103 -27.14 -30.44 8.73
N THR A 104 -26.66 -30.67 9.95
CA THR A 104 -27.19 -29.96 11.14
C THR A 104 -26.97 -28.45 11.00
N PHE A 105 -27.80 -27.65 11.68
CA PHE A 105 -27.58 -26.20 11.74
C PHE A 105 -26.20 -25.87 12.34
N PRO A 106 -25.64 -24.67 12.04
CA PRO A 106 -26.16 -23.60 11.19
C PRO A 106 -25.87 -23.80 9.68
N TRP A 107 -26.74 -23.25 8.81
CA TRP A 107 -26.56 -23.31 7.36
C TRP A 107 -26.04 -21.99 6.79
N PHE A 108 -24.85 -22.05 6.20
CA PHE A 108 -24.17 -20.90 5.60
C PHE A 108 -23.77 -21.16 4.15
N GLY A 109 -23.81 -20.11 3.34
CA GLY A 109 -23.13 -20.04 2.06
C GLY A 109 -22.26 -18.79 2.00
N MET A 110 -21.00 -18.92 1.61
CA MET A 110 -20.06 -17.81 1.57
C MET A 110 -19.48 -17.58 0.16
N ASP A 111 -19.50 -16.35 -0.31
CA ASP A 111 -18.78 -15.92 -1.52
C ASP A 111 -17.68 -14.93 -1.13
N ILE A 112 -16.42 -15.37 -1.26
CA ILE A 112 -15.25 -14.58 -0.90
C ILE A 112 -14.69 -13.91 -2.16
N GLY A 113 -15.26 -12.76 -2.51
CA GLY A 113 -14.87 -11.97 -3.67
C GLY A 113 -13.57 -11.16 -3.45
N GLY A 114 -13.09 -10.50 -4.50
CA GLY A 114 -11.87 -9.69 -4.44
C GLY A 114 -11.97 -8.44 -3.55
N THR A 115 -13.16 -7.86 -3.40
CA THR A 115 -13.40 -6.63 -2.61
C THR A 115 -14.36 -6.85 -1.44
N LEU A 116 -15.38 -7.70 -1.62
CA LEU A 116 -16.39 -7.99 -0.59
C LEU A 116 -16.52 -9.50 -0.40
N VAL A 117 -16.68 -9.90 0.86
CA VAL A 117 -17.25 -11.19 1.25
C VAL A 117 -18.76 -11.03 1.39
N LYS A 118 -19.52 -11.98 0.84
CA LYS A 118 -20.96 -12.11 1.06
C LYS A 118 -21.21 -13.41 1.80
N LEU A 119 -22.02 -13.33 2.85
CA LEU A 119 -22.42 -14.45 3.68
C LEU A 119 -23.95 -14.51 3.67
N VAL A 120 -24.49 -15.66 3.28
CA VAL A 120 -25.90 -15.97 3.35
C VAL A 120 -26.11 -16.93 4.51
N TYR A 121 -27.10 -16.63 5.36
CA TYR A 121 -27.42 -17.42 6.55
C TYR A 121 -28.91 -17.76 6.57
N PHE A 122 -29.24 -19.04 6.74
CA PHE A 122 -30.62 -19.48 6.95
C PHE A 122 -30.91 -19.60 8.45
N GLU A 123 -31.84 -18.77 8.94
CA GLU A 123 -32.32 -18.79 10.30
C GLU A 123 -33.59 -19.66 10.40
N PRO A 124 -33.54 -20.84 11.01
CA PRO A 124 -34.73 -21.66 11.21
C PRO A 124 -35.70 -20.98 12.20
N LYS A 125 -36.99 -20.98 11.85
CA LYS A 125 -38.09 -20.46 12.69
C LYS A 125 -39.00 -21.57 13.23
N ASP A 126 -38.71 -22.82 12.89
CA ASP A 126 -39.49 -24.01 13.22
C ASP A 126 -38.75 -24.99 14.16
N ILE A 127 -37.84 -24.48 14.99
CA ILE A 127 -37.09 -25.30 15.96
C ILE A 127 -38.04 -25.80 17.06
N THR A 128 -38.05 -27.10 17.33
CA THR A 128 -38.86 -27.68 18.42
C THR A 128 -38.18 -27.55 19.78
N ALA A 129 -38.95 -27.72 20.86
CA ALA A 129 -38.41 -27.66 22.22
C ALA A 129 -37.40 -28.79 22.50
N GLU A 130 -37.53 -29.94 21.85
CA GLU A 130 -36.55 -31.03 21.92
C GLU A 130 -35.25 -30.66 21.17
N GLU A 131 -35.37 -30.13 19.94
CA GLU A 131 -34.20 -29.67 19.16
C GLU A 131 -33.44 -28.55 19.88
N GLU A 132 -34.16 -27.63 20.53
CA GLU A 132 -33.54 -26.56 21.32
C GLU A 132 -32.82 -27.08 22.57
N GLN A 133 -33.20 -28.24 23.11
CA GLN A 133 -32.47 -28.90 24.22
C GLN A 133 -31.21 -29.62 23.74
N GLU A 134 -31.22 -30.16 22.51
CA GLU A 134 -30.08 -30.84 21.89
C GLU A 134 -29.07 -29.86 21.25
N GLU A 135 -29.46 -28.62 20.98
CA GLU A 135 -28.58 -27.58 20.47
C GLU A 135 -27.49 -27.17 21.48
N VAL A 136 -26.24 -27.21 21.02
CA VAL A 136 -25.07 -26.72 21.77
C VAL A 136 -25.21 -25.21 22.03
N GLU A 137 -24.85 -24.75 23.24
CA GLU A 137 -24.96 -23.34 23.67
C GLU A 137 -24.31 -22.34 22.69
N ASN A 138 -23.20 -22.73 22.06
CA ASN A 138 -22.52 -21.93 21.04
C ASN A 138 -23.43 -21.63 19.82
N LEU A 139 -24.25 -22.60 19.41
CA LEU A 139 -25.16 -22.46 18.27
C LEU A 139 -26.26 -21.45 18.57
N LYS A 140 -26.81 -21.49 19.79
CA LYS A 140 -27.78 -20.50 20.29
C LYS A 140 -27.18 -19.10 20.30
N SER A 141 -25.94 -18.97 20.80
CA SER A 141 -25.24 -17.68 20.83
C SER A 141 -25.01 -17.10 19.43
N ILE A 142 -24.65 -17.92 18.44
CA ILE A 142 -24.36 -17.43 17.08
C ILE A 142 -25.63 -17.08 16.33
N ARG A 143 -26.68 -17.91 16.45
CA ARG A 143 -28.00 -17.58 15.91
C ARG A 143 -28.48 -16.25 16.50
N HIS A 144 -28.42 -16.09 17.82
CA HIS A 144 -28.80 -14.84 18.48
C HIS A 144 -27.96 -13.66 18.00
N TYR A 145 -26.64 -13.81 17.89
CA TYR A 145 -25.74 -12.75 17.42
C TYR A 145 -26.08 -12.27 16.00
N LEU A 146 -26.32 -13.20 15.07
CA LEU A 146 -26.66 -12.89 13.67
C LEU A 146 -28.05 -12.26 13.52
N THR A 147 -29.00 -12.56 14.41
CA THR A 147 -30.38 -12.09 14.26
C THR A 147 -30.66 -10.81 15.05
N SER A 148 -29.99 -10.61 16.18
CA SER A 148 -30.15 -9.41 17.04
C SER A 148 -29.37 -8.18 16.55
N HIS A 149 -28.38 -8.36 15.66
CA HIS A 149 -27.53 -7.26 15.18
C HIS A 149 -27.69 -7.04 13.68
N THR A 150 -27.59 -5.79 13.25
CA THR A 150 -27.56 -5.41 11.82
C THR A 150 -26.17 -4.96 11.36
N ALA A 151 -25.24 -4.75 12.30
CA ALA A 151 -23.84 -4.47 12.05
C ALA A 151 -22.97 -5.42 12.88
N TYR A 152 -21.89 -5.92 12.28
CA TYR A 152 -20.98 -6.90 12.88
C TYR A 152 -19.55 -6.35 12.88
N GLY A 153 -18.96 -6.23 14.06
CA GLY A 153 -17.65 -5.62 14.22
C GLY A 153 -17.62 -4.17 13.70
N LYS A 154 -16.56 -3.81 12.96
CA LYS A 154 -16.39 -2.44 12.42
C LYS A 154 -17.00 -2.23 11.04
N THR A 155 -17.15 -3.30 10.25
CA THR A 155 -17.40 -3.20 8.80
C THR A 155 -18.44 -4.19 8.25
N GLY A 156 -18.88 -5.16 9.05
CA GLY A 156 -19.91 -6.11 8.64
C GLY A 156 -21.31 -5.50 8.72
N ILE A 157 -22.12 -5.74 7.69
CA ILE A 157 -23.47 -5.19 7.56
C ILE A 157 -24.41 -6.31 7.14
N ARG A 158 -25.55 -6.44 7.82
CA ARG A 158 -26.70 -7.25 7.37
C ARG A 158 -27.64 -6.36 6.57
N ASP A 159 -27.85 -6.69 5.31
CA ASP A 159 -28.76 -5.97 4.42
C ASP A 159 -30.21 -6.45 4.68
N VAL A 160 -30.80 -6.00 5.79
CA VAL A 160 -32.11 -6.45 6.30
C VAL A 160 -33.24 -6.29 5.27
N HIS A 161 -33.14 -5.30 4.38
CA HIS A 161 -34.13 -5.08 3.32
C HIS A 161 -34.14 -6.16 2.23
N LEU A 162 -33.16 -7.07 2.22
CA LEU A 162 -33.09 -8.22 1.31
C LEU A 162 -33.53 -9.52 1.98
N GLU A 163 -33.96 -9.50 3.24
CA GLU A 163 -34.36 -10.71 3.95
C GLU A 163 -35.54 -11.42 3.25
N LEU A 164 -35.39 -12.73 3.01
CA LEU A 164 -36.48 -13.59 2.55
C LEU A 164 -37.12 -14.27 3.76
N ALA A 165 -38.29 -13.79 4.18
CA ALA A 165 -39.03 -14.34 5.30
C ALA A 165 -39.86 -15.58 4.92
N ASP A 166 -40.04 -16.50 5.87
CA ASP A 166 -40.89 -17.70 5.75
C ASP A 166 -40.55 -18.63 4.57
N LEU A 167 -39.27 -18.70 4.21
CA LEU A 167 -38.74 -19.59 3.18
C LEU A 167 -38.75 -21.05 3.65
N ILE A 168 -39.17 -21.96 2.77
CA ILE A 168 -39.00 -23.40 2.97
C ILE A 168 -37.73 -23.86 2.25
N LEU A 169 -36.69 -24.19 3.01
CA LEU A 169 -35.42 -24.70 2.49
C LEU A 169 -35.12 -26.06 3.11
N TRP A 170 -34.92 -27.08 2.27
CA TRP A 170 -34.68 -28.48 2.68
C TRP A 170 -35.69 -29.01 3.71
N GLY A 171 -36.96 -28.62 3.58
CA GLY A 171 -38.04 -29.06 4.46
C GLY A 171 -38.19 -28.28 5.76
N ARG A 172 -37.29 -27.32 6.05
CA ARG A 172 -37.34 -26.42 7.22
C ARG A 172 -37.89 -25.05 6.84
N ARG A 173 -38.70 -24.45 7.72
CA ARG A 173 -39.23 -23.08 7.58
C ARG A 173 -38.33 -22.09 8.32
N GLY A 174 -37.92 -21.03 7.64
CA GLY A 174 -37.03 -20.03 8.22
C GLY A 174 -36.85 -18.78 7.38
N ASN A 175 -35.94 -17.91 7.79
CA ASN A 175 -35.61 -16.67 7.10
C ASN A 175 -34.22 -16.75 6.49
N LEU A 176 -34.05 -16.23 5.27
CA LEU A 176 -32.74 -16.14 4.61
C LEU A 176 -32.17 -14.72 4.75
N HIS A 177 -31.03 -14.61 5.43
CA HIS A 177 -30.35 -13.34 5.72
C HIS A 177 -29.14 -13.12 4.80
N PHE A 178 -28.92 -11.86 4.42
CA PHE A 178 -27.81 -11.45 3.56
C PHE A 178 -26.86 -10.52 4.32
N ILE A 179 -25.60 -10.92 4.42
CA ILE A 179 -24.56 -10.23 5.19
C ILE A 179 -23.36 -9.98 4.28
N ARG A 180 -22.69 -8.83 4.44
CA ARG A 180 -21.48 -8.51 3.70
C ARG A 180 -20.46 -7.77 4.55
N PHE A 181 -19.19 -7.92 4.19
CA PHE A 181 -18.08 -7.16 4.76
C PHE A 181 -16.91 -7.09 3.77
N PRO A 182 -15.97 -6.13 3.91
CA PRO A 182 -14.79 -6.04 3.06
C PRO A 182 -13.89 -7.28 3.16
N THR A 183 -13.38 -7.78 2.02
CA THR A 183 -12.48 -8.96 2.00
C THR A 183 -11.21 -8.74 2.82
N GLN A 184 -10.74 -7.49 2.96
CA GLN A 184 -9.60 -7.13 3.80
C GLN A 184 -9.82 -7.46 5.29
N ASP A 185 -11.08 -7.51 5.75
CA ASP A 185 -11.44 -7.80 7.14
C ASP A 185 -11.70 -9.30 7.39
N LEU A 186 -11.46 -10.16 6.40
CA LEU A 186 -11.60 -11.61 6.53
C LEU A 186 -10.77 -12.20 7.68
N PRO A 187 -9.52 -11.77 7.97
CA PRO A 187 -8.79 -12.25 9.14
C PRO A 187 -9.51 -11.96 10.47
N ALA A 188 -10.17 -10.81 10.59
CA ALA A 188 -10.96 -10.48 11.78
C ALA A 188 -12.21 -11.36 11.90
N PHE A 189 -12.85 -11.69 10.78
CA PHE A 189 -13.93 -12.67 10.74
C PHE A 189 -13.45 -14.08 11.15
N LEU A 190 -12.29 -14.52 10.68
CA LEU A 190 -11.73 -15.83 11.05
C LEU A 190 -11.37 -15.91 12.55
N GLN A 191 -10.80 -14.84 13.10
CA GLN A 191 -10.53 -14.74 14.52
C GLN A 191 -11.83 -14.80 15.33
N MET A 192 -12.87 -14.07 14.91
CA MET A 192 -14.20 -14.17 15.52
C MET A 192 -14.75 -15.60 15.44
N GLY A 193 -14.57 -16.28 14.30
CA GLY A 193 -14.96 -17.68 14.12
C GLY A 193 -14.27 -18.62 15.12
N ARG A 194 -12.97 -18.41 15.39
CA ARG A 194 -12.23 -19.14 16.43
C ARG A 194 -12.77 -18.86 17.82
N ASP A 195 -12.90 -17.58 18.17
CA ASP A 195 -13.32 -17.14 19.52
C ASP A 195 -14.75 -17.56 19.85
N LYS A 196 -15.59 -17.71 18.81
CA LYS A 196 -16.97 -18.20 18.91
C LYS A 196 -17.09 -19.71 18.63
N HIS A 197 -15.97 -20.42 18.50
CA HIS A 197 -15.90 -21.87 18.29
C HIS A 197 -16.71 -22.38 17.10
N PHE A 198 -16.63 -21.73 15.94
CA PHE A 198 -17.37 -22.13 14.72
C PHE A 198 -17.09 -23.58 14.29
N SER A 199 -15.88 -24.09 14.53
CA SER A 199 -15.50 -25.49 14.25
C SER A 199 -16.31 -26.52 15.05
N SER A 200 -16.85 -26.14 16.21
CA SER A 200 -17.73 -27.01 17.02
C SER A 200 -19.14 -27.17 16.44
N LEU A 201 -19.50 -26.35 15.44
CA LEU A 201 -20.84 -26.29 14.84
C LEU A 201 -20.86 -26.88 13.44
N HIS A 202 -19.78 -26.67 12.69
CA HIS A 202 -19.65 -27.21 11.34
C HIS A 202 -18.18 -27.41 11.00
N THR A 203 -17.81 -28.61 10.54
CA THR A 203 -16.42 -28.90 10.14
C THR A 203 -16.13 -28.43 8.71
N ILE A 204 -17.17 -28.30 7.87
CA ILE A 204 -17.04 -28.00 6.43
C ILE A 204 -17.99 -26.86 6.02
N LEU A 205 -17.44 -25.71 5.62
CA LEU A 205 -18.20 -24.55 5.13
C LEU A 205 -18.19 -24.50 3.59
N CYS A 206 -19.37 -24.38 2.97
CA CYS A 206 -19.49 -24.15 1.53
C CYS A 206 -19.06 -22.73 1.17
N ALA A 207 -17.98 -22.61 0.40
CA ALA A 207 -17.44 -21.32 -0.02
C ALA A 207 -17.16 -21.27 -1.53
N THR A 208 -17.43 -20.14 -2.14
CA THR A 208 -17.17 -19.84 -3.55
C THR A 208 -16.38 -18.53 -3.71
N GLY A 209 -16.06 -18.16 -4.95
CA GLY A 209 -15.24 -17.01 -5.28
C GLY A 209 -13.74 -17.27 -5.14
N GLY A 210 -12.91 -16.42 -5.76
CA GLY A 210 -11.45 -16.58 -5.75
C GLY A 210 -10.83 -16.64 -4.36
N GLY A 211 -11.47 -16.00 -3.36
CA GLY A 211 -11.02 -16.05 -1.97
C GLY A 211 -11.19 -17.42 -1.30
N ALA A 212 -12.10 -18.27 -1.75
CA ALA A 212 -12.24 -19.64 -1.24
C ALA A 212 -10.99 -20.49 -1.51
N TYR A 213 -10.24 -20.18 -2.57
CA TYR A 213 -8.95 -20.78 -2.87
C TYR A 213 -7.80 -20.07 -2.14
N LYS A 214 -7.78 -18.73 -2.17
CA LYS A 214 -6.72 -17.92 -1.56
C LYS A 214 -6.59 -18.13 -0.05
N PHE A 215 -7.72 -18.17 0.66
CA PHE A 215 -7.77 -18.17 2.12
C PHE A 215 -8.04 -19.58 2.70
N GLU A 216 -8.00 -20.65 1.90
CA GLU A 216 -8.27 -22.01 2.38
C GLU A 216 -7.38 -22.41 3.57
N ALA A 217 -6.09 -22.09 3.50
CA ALA A 217 -5.15 -22.36 4.58
C ALA A 217 -5.49 -21.57 5.84
N ASP A 218 -5.95 -20.32 5.70
CA ASP A 218 -6.30 -19.46 6.83
C ASP A 218 -7.58 -19.96 7.53
N PHE A 219 -8.59 -20.41 6.79
CA PHE A 219 -9.77 -21.04 7.40
C PHE A 219 -9.41 -22.29 8.22
N ARG A 220 -8.51 -23.13 7.71
CA ARG A 220 -8.05 -24.33 8.42
C ARG A 220 -7.19 -23.99 9.64
N THR A 221 -6.25 -23.07 9.50
CA THR A 221 -5.28 -22.76 10.56
C THR A 221 -5.85 -21.80 11.60
N MET A 222 -6.58 -20.76 11.18
CA MET A 222 -7.13 -19.73 12.06
C MET A 222 -8.48 -20.11 12.65
N ALA A 223 -9.38 -20.78 11.93
CA ALA A 223 -10.72 -21.04 12.43
C ALA A 223 -11.04 -22.54 12.65
N ASP A 224 -10.10 -23.44 12.34
CA ASP A 224 -10.31 -24.90 12.37
C ASP A 224 -11.52 -25.34 11.51
N LEU A 225 -11.70 -24.67 10.36
CA LEU A 225 -12.78 -24.92 9.41
C LEU A 225 -12.22 -25.41 8.08
N GLN A 226 -12.84 -26.44 7.51
CA GLN A 226 -12.55 -26.87 6.14
C GLN A 226 -13.48 -26.15 5.17
N LEU A 227 -12.96 -25.74 4.01
CA LEU A 227 -13.79 -25.16 2.96
C LEU A 227 -14.16 -26.21 1.89
N LEU A 228 -15.45 -26.39 1.66
CA LEU A 228 -15.94 -27.01 0.43
C LEU A 228 -15.97 -25.93 -0.66
N LYS A 229 -14.91 -25.88 -1.45
CA LYS A 229 -14.74 -24.91 -2.54
C LYS A 229 -15.68 -25.24 -3.71
N LEU A 230 -16.47 -24.26 -4.13
CA LEU A 230 -17.38 -24.34 -5.26
C LEU A 230 -16.97 -23.31 -6.33
N ASP A 231 -17.36 -23.54 -7.58
CA ASP A 231 -17.09 -22.59 -8.67
C ASP A 231 -17.97 -21.34 -8.53
N GLU A 232 -17.37 -20.17 -8.78
CA GLU A 232 -18.02 -18.85 -8.64
C GLU A 232 -19.20 -18.69 -9.61
N LEU A 233 -18.99 -19.05 -10.87
CA LEU A 233 -19.96 -18.80 -11.93
C LEU A 233 -21.11 -19.81 -11.86
N ASP A 234 -20.82 -21.05 -11.47
CA ASP A 234 -21.82 -22.07 -11.20
C ASP A 234 -22.73 -21.69 -10.02
N CYS A 235 -22.14 -21.21 -8.92
CA CYS A 235 -22.89 -20.73 -7.76
C CYS A 235 -23.75 -19.50 -8.10
N LEU A 236 -23.21 -18.58 -8.90
CA LEU A 236 -23.93 -17.40 -9.35
C LEU A 236 -25.20 -17.76 -10.14
N ILE A 237 -25.09 -18.64 -11.14
CA ILE A 237 -26.24 -19.03 -11.97
C ILE A 237 -27.30 -19.74 -11.11
N LYS A 238 -26.87 -20.69 -10.27
CA LYS A 238 -27.78 -21.41 -9.38
C LYS A 238 -28.46 -20.50 -8.37
N GLY A 239 -27.72 -19.54 -7.81
CA GLY A 239 -28.23 -18.55 -6.88
C GLY A 239 -29.29 -17.65 -7.50
N VAL A 240 -29.00 -17.06 -8.66
CA VAL A 240 -29.94 -16.18 -9.38
C VAL A 240 -31.24 -16.92 -9.71
N LEU A 241 -31.15 -18.12 -10.30
CA LEU A 241 -32.32 -18.91 -10.66
C LEU A 241 -33.13 -19.35 -9.43
N TYR A 242 -32.44 -19.67 -8.32
CA TYR A 242 -33.10 -20.06 -7.09
C TYR A 242 -33.86 -18.90 -6.47
N ILE A 243 -33.22 -17.74 -6.28
CA ILE A 243 -33.84 -16.55 -5.68
C ILE A 243 -35.05 -16.10 -6.49
N ASP A 244 -34.94 -16.02 -7.82
CA ASP A 244 -36.07 -15.69 -8.69
C ASP A 244 -37.24 -16.68 -8.55
N SER A 245 -36.96 -17.97 -8.35
CA SER A 245 -38.00 -19.00 -8.18
C SER A 245 -38.72 -18.99 -6.82
N VAL A 246 -38.09 -18.45 -5.77
CA VAL A 246 -38.62 -18.48 -4.40
C VAL A 246 -39.19 -17.16 -3.92
N VAL A 247 -38.95 -16.06 -4.62
CA VAL A 247 -39.58 -14.76 -4.33
C VAL A 247 -41.05 -14.83 -4.76
N SER A 248 -41.89 -15.31 -3.85
CA SER A 248 -43.34 -15.42 -4.03
C SER A 248 -44.13 -14.33 -3.27
N SER A 249 -43.49 -13.62 -2.34
CA SER A 249 -44.07 -12.54 -1.54
C SER A 249 -43.41 -11.20 -1.89
N GLY A 250 -44.17 -10.31 -2.53
CA GLY A 250 -43.68 -8.99 -2.98
C GLY A 250 -43.55 -8.87 -4.51
N PRO A 251 -42.95 -7.77 -5.02
CA PRO A 251 -42.74 -7.58 -6.45
C PRO A 251 -41.68 -8.57 -7.00
N PRO A 252 -41.76 -8.99 -8.28
CA PRO A 252 -40.81 -9.90 -8.89
C PRO A 252 -39.34 -9.49 -8.68
N GLU A 253 -38.48 -10.50 -8.55
CA GLU A 253 -37.04 -10.33 -8.31
C GLU A 253 -36.38 -9.56 -9.44
N CYS A 254 -36.72 -9.90 -10.68
CA CYS A 254 -36.22 -9.25 -11.87
C CYS A 254 -37.05 -8.02 -12.25
N TYR A 255 -36.38 -6.96 -12.73
CA TYR A 255 -37.02 -5.75 -13.22
C TYR A 255 -36.20 -5.09 -14.33
N TYR A 256 -36.81 -4.14 -15.05
CA TYR A 256 -36.16 -3.33 -16.09
C TYR A 256 -36.59 -1.86 -15.97
N TYR A 257 -35.88 -0.97 -16.68
CA TYR A 257 -36.32 0.41 -16.86
C TYR A 257 -37.00 0.56 -18.22
N GLU A 258 -38.26 0.95 -18.22
CA GLU A 258 -38.98 1.31 -19.44
C GLU A 258 -38.67 2.75 -19.83
N ASN A 259 -38.59 3.02 -21.13
CA ASN A 259 -38.22 4.31 -21.71
C ASN A 259 -36.94 4.91 -21.07
N PRO A 260 -35.81 4.16 -20.98
CA PRO A 260 -34.60 4.66 -20.35
C PRO A 260 -33.96 5.83 -21.11
N THR A 261 -34.39 6.07 -22.35
CA THR A 261 -34.01 7.17 -23.25
C THR A 261 -34.73 8.48 -22.96
N ASP A 262 -35.83 8.45 -22.20
CA ASP A 262 -36.60 9.62 -21.78
C ASP A 262 -36.46 9.81 -20.27
N THR A 263 -35.73 10.84 -19.86
CA THR A 263 -35.47 11.12 -18.44
C THR A 263 -36.72 11.49 -17.64
N GLU A 264 -37.79 11.98 -18.29
CA GLU A 264 -39.04 12.34 -17.62
C GLU A 264 -39.99 11.13 -17.48
N HIS A 265 -39.93 10.18 -18.41
CA HIS A 265 -40.81 9.00 -18.46
C HIS A 265 -40.10 7.66 -18.12
N CYS A 266 -38.88 7.71 -17.57
CA CYS A 266 -38.12 6.51 -17.20
C CYS A 266 -38.66 5.86 -15.92
N GLU A 267 -39.35 4.73 -16.07
CA GLU A 267 -40.02 4.02 -14.98
C GLU A 267 -39.45 2.63 -14.75
N GLN A 268 -39.36 2.20 -13.48
CA GLN A 268 -38.98 0.84 -13.13
C GLN A 268 -40.18 -0.10 -13.23
N LYS A 269 -40.07 -1.17 -14.04
CA LYS A 269 -41.12 -2.17 -14.23
C LYS A 269 -40.64 -3.57 -13.88
N ALA A 270 -41.52 -4.34 -13.25
CA ALA A 270 -41.26 -5.74 -12.95
C ALA A 270 -41.10 -6.57 -14.24
N TYR A 271 -40.26 -7.59 -14.18
CA TYR A 271 -40.03 -8.53 -15.27
C TYR A 271 -40.07 -9.95 -14.71
N ASN A 272 -40.87 -10.82 -15.31
CA ASN A 272 -40.95 -12.21 -14.90
C ASN A 272 -39.97 -13.04 -15.74
N LEU A 273 -39.05 -13.76 -15.09
CA LEU A 273 -38.03 -14.60 -15.74
C LEU A 273 -38.53 -16.03 -16.03
N GLU A 274 -39.82 -16.20 -16.33
CA GLU A 274 -40.37 -17.48 -16.81
C GLU A 274 -39.65 -17.93 -18.10
N ASN A 275 -39.03 -19.11 -18.05
CA ASN A 275 -38.15 -19.65 -19.10
C ASN A 275 -37.02 -18.67 -19.47
N PRO A 276 -36.04 -18.48 -18.57
CA PRO A 276 -35.09 -17.37 -18.68
C PRO A 276 -34.06 -17.58 -19.80
N TYR A 277 -33.98 -18.77 -20.41
CA TYR A 277 -32.95 -19.11 -21.41
C TYR A 277 -33.38 -18.83 -22.87
N PRO A 278 -32.46 -18.39 -23.75
CA PRO A 278 -31.11 -17.96 -23.42
C PRO A 278 -31.11 -16.57 -22.79
N LEU A 279 -30.17 -16.34 -21.86
CA LEU A 279 -29.88 -15.02 -21.28
C LEU A 279 -28.38 -14.79 -21.24
N LEU A 280 -27.99 -13.51 -21.27
CA LEU A 280 -26.63 -13.06 -21.06
C LEU A 280 -26.52 -12.53 -19.64
N LEU A 281 -25.72 -13.17 -18.79
CA LEU A 281 -25.52 -12.77 -17.40
C LEU A 281 -24.21 -12.01 -17.27
N VAL A 282 -24.28 -10.76 -16.83
CA VAL A 282 -23.15 -9.84 -16.68
C VAL A 282 -22.92 -9.54 -15.21
N ASN A 283 -21.90 -10.17 -14.63
CA ASN A 283 -21.54 -10.00 -13.22
C ASN A 283 -20.50 -8.89 -13.05
N ILE A 284 -20.91 -7.74 -12.51
CA ILE A 284 -20.08 -6.55 -12.29
C ILE A 284 -19.61 -6.49 -10.83
N GLY A 285 -18.51 -7.20 -10.54
CA GLY A 285 -17.79 -7.16 -9.27
C GLY A 285 -16.58 -6.21 -9.32
N SER A 286 -15.45 -6.62 -8.72
CA SER A 286 -14.18 -5.88 -8.85
C SER A 286 -13.75 -5.77 -10.32
N GLY A 287 -13.86 -6.88 -11.06
CA GLY A 287 -13.86 -6.95 -12.52
C GLY A 287 -15.23 -7.41 -13.03
N VAL A 288 -15.33 -7.77 -14.31
CA VAL A 288 -16.58 -8.19 -14.96
C VAL A 288 -16.44 -9.53 -15.67
N SER A 289 -17.39 -10.44 -15.45
CA SER A 289 -17.54 -11.69 -16.22
C SER A 289 -18.87 -11.70 -16.96
N ILE A 290 -18.86 -12.11 -18.23
CA ILE A 290 -20.02 -12.16 -19.12
C ILE A 290 -20.27 -13.61 -19.53
N LEU A 291 -21.45 -14.13 -19.22
CA LEU A 291 -21.85 -15.52 -19.42
C LEU A 291 -23.03 -15.58 -20.41
N ALA A 292 -22.96 -16.48 -21.39
CA ALA A 292 -24.12 -16.89 -22.16
C ALA A 292 -24.69 -18.16 -21.52
N VAL A 293 -25.94 -18.10 -21.06
CA VAL A 293 -26.61 -19.18 -20.33
C VAL A 293 -27.74 -19.72 -21.20
N TYR A 294 -27.59 -20.96 -21.65
CA TYR A 294 -28.55 -21.62 -22.56
C TYR A 294 -29.47 -22.60 -21.82
N SER A 295 -29.05 -23.11 -20.67
CA SER A 295 -29.89 -23.83 -19.71
C SER A 295 -29.24 -23.75 -18.32
N LYS A 296 -29.91 -24.30 -17.30
CA LYS A 296 -29.41 -24.36 -15.92
C LYS A 296 -28.01 -24.95 -15.81
N ASP A 297 -27.71 -25.96 -16.63
CA ASP A 297 -26.45 -26.71 -16.60
C ASP A 297 -25.61 -26.49 -17.87
N ASN A 298 -26.07 -25.66 -18.81
CA ASN A 298 -25.35 -25.34 -20.04
C ASN A 298 -25.14 -23.83 -20.17
N TYR A 299 -23.94 -23.38 -19.85
CA TYR A 299 -23.50 -22.01 -19.98
C TYR A 299 -22.03 -21.94 -20.35
N LYS A 300 -21.62 -20.82 -20.92
CA LYS A 300 -20.20 -20.53 -21.20
C LYS A 300 -19.85 -19.10 -20.80
N ARG A 301 -18.64 -18.91 -20.30
CA ARG A 301 -18.05 -17.58 -20.13
C ARG A 301 -17.63 -17.05 -21.49
N VAL A 302 -18.42 -16.14 -22.05
CA VAL A 302 -18.16 -15.55 -23.38
C VAL A 302 -16.91 -14.69 -23.33
N THR A 303 -16.82 -13.80 -22.33
CA THR A 303 -15.67 -12.90 -22.13
C THR A 303 -15.73 -12.25 -20.75
N GLY A 304 -14.86 -11.26 -20.50
CA GLY A 304 -14.94 -10.35 -19.36
C GLY A 304 -14.09 -9.11 -19.58
N THR A 305 -14.14 -8.17 -18.63
CA THR A 305 -13.27 -6.99 -18.62
C THR A 305 -12.76 -6.73 -17.20
N SER A 306 -11.51 -6.28 -17.08
CA SER A 306 -10.96 -5.82 -15.79
C SER A 306 -11.46 -4.42 -15.41
N LEU A 307 -12.09 -3.69 -16.33
CA LEU A 307 -12.70 -2.38 -16.08
C LEU A 307 -14.08 -2.55 -15.43
N GLY A 308 -14.08 -3.00 -14.17
CA GLY A 308 -15.29 -3.21 -13.36
C GLY A 308 -15.45 -2.19 -12.22
N GLY A 309 -16.20 -2.58 -11.19
CA GLY A 309 -16.47 -1.73 -10.03
C GLY A 309 -15.23 -1.39 -9.20
N GLY A 310 -14.22 -2.26 -9.20
CA GLY A 310 -12.93 -1.98 -8.56
C GLY A 310 -12.15 -0.86 -9.25
N THR A 311 -12.22 -0.80 -10.59
CA THR A 311 -11.62 0.28 -11.38
C THR A 311 -12.33 1.60 -11.15
N PHE A 312 -13.67 1.60 -11.07
CA PHE A 312 -14.44 2.79 -10.68
C PHE A 312 -14.04 3.29 -9.29
N LEU A 313 -14.09 2.43 -8.26
CA LEU A 313 -13.78 2.84 -6.89
C LEU A 313 -12.34 3.29 -6.74
N GLY A 314 -11.37 2.55 -7.31
CA GLY A 314 -9.96 2.89 -7.25
C GLY A 314 -9.64 4.23 -7.92
N LEU A 315 -10.17 4.48 -9.13
CA LEU A 315 -9.98 5.75 -9.82
C LEU A 315 -10.66 6.91 -9.10
N CYS A 316 -11.89 6.72 -8.57
CA CYS A 316 -12.53 7.74 -7.75
C CYS A 316 -11.70 8.07 -6.50
N CYS A 317 -11.18 7.07 -5.78
CA CYS A 317 -10.31 7.32 -4.62
C CYS A 317 -9.08 8.15 -5.00
N LEU A 318 -8.46 7.86 -6.14
CA LEU A 318 -7.28 8.58 -6.63
C LEU A 318 -7.60 10.00 -7.13
N LEU A 319 -8.70 10.18 -7.85
CA LEU A 319 -9.06 11.44 -8.52
C LEU A 319 -9.80 12.42 -7.61
N THR A 320 -10.56 11.92 -6.64
CA THR A 320 -11.43 12.75 -5.77
C THR A 320 -11.03 12.69 -4.31
N GLY A 321 -10.33 11.64 -3.88
CA GLY A 321 -10.00 11.40 -2.47
C GLY A 321 -11.15 10.79 -1.67
N CYS A 322 -12.22 10.30 -2.31
CA CYS A 322 -13.26 9.54 -1.61
C CYS A 322 -12.68 8.25 -1.02
N SER A 323 -13.27 7.77 0.06
CA SER A 323 -12.79 6.63 0.84
C SER A 323 -13.74 5.43 0.81
N THR A 324 -15.00 5.63 0.42
CA THR A 324 -16.02 4.59 0.34
C THR A 324 -16.73 4.60 -1.00
N PHE A 325 -17.37 3.47 -1.34
CA PHE A 325 -18.15 3.33 -2.56
C PHE A 325 -19.37 4.26 -2.57
N GLU A 326 -20.03 4.43 -1.42
CA GLU A 326 -21.16 5.33 -1.24
C GLU A 326 -20.75 6.80 -1.44
N GLU A 327 -19.60 7.21 -0.92
CA GLU A 327 -19.07 8.57 -1.10
C GLU A 327 -18.73 8.84 -2.57
N ALA A 328 -18.13 7.85 -3.27
CA ALA A 328 -17.86 7.95 -4.70
C ALA A 328 -19.14 8.12 -5.53
N LEU A 329 -20.22 7.39 -5.19
CA LEU A 329 -21.52 7.53 -5.85
C LEU A 329 -22.21 8.85 -5.51
N GLU A 330 -22.10 9.32 -4.26
CA GLU A 330 -22.64 10.61 -3.85
C GLU A 330 -21.97 11.76 -4.63
N MET A 331 -20.64 11.74 -4.76
CA MET A 331 -19.90 12.68 -5.59
C MET A 331 -20.32 12.59 -7.07
N ALA A 332 -20.40 11.37 -7.61
CA ALA A 332 -20.83 11.15 -8.99
C ALA A 332 -22.30 11.54 -9.24
N SER A 333 -23.14 11.64 -8.21
CA SER A 333 -24.53 12.12 -8.35
C SER A 333 -24.63 13.63 -8.52
N ARG A 334 -23.62 14.39 -8.08
CA ARG A 334 -23.56 15.86 -8.11
C ARG A 334 -22.76 16.41 -9.28
N GLY A 335 -21.96 15.58 -9.92
CA GLY A 335 -21.05 15.98 -11.00
C GLY A 335 -21.65 15.93 -12.40
N GLU A 336 -20.99 16.61 -13.31
CA GLU A 336 -21.32 16.70 -14.73
C GLU A 336 -20.16 16.13 -15.57
N SER A 337 -20.39 14.98 -16.23
CA SER A 337 -19.33 14.30 -16.98
C SER A 337 -18.87 15.07 -18.21
N THR A 338 -19.73 15.91 -18.78
CA THR A 338 -19.41 16.69 -20.00
C THR A 338 -18.35 17.77 -19.79
N CYS A 339 -18.05 18.12 -18.53
CA CYS A 339 -16.92 19.00 -18.20
C CYS A 339 -15.56 18.29 -18.32
N VAL A 340 -15.55 16.96 -18.23
CA VAL A 340 -14.36 16.10 -18.19
C VAL A 340 -14.14 15.37 -19.51
N ASP A 341 -15.22 14.86 -20.09
CA ASP A 341 -15.23 14.13 -21.34
C ASP A 341 -15.15 15.07 -22.55
N LYS A 342 -14.75 14.53 -23.70
CA LYS A 342 -14.84 15.22 -24.99
C LYS A 342 -15.93 14.57 -25.82
N LEU A 343 -16.91 15.34 -26.23
CA LEU A 343 -18.10 14.89 -26.95
C LEU A 343 -17.90 14.96 -28.47
N VAL A 344 -18.77 14.30 -29.23
CA VAL A 344 -18.77 14.35 -30.71
C VAL A 344 -18.91 15.79 -31.20
N ARG A 345 -19.78 16.60 -30.59
CA ARG A 345 -19.95 18.02 -30.94
C ARG A 345 -18.70 18.87 -30.70
N ASP A 346 -17.85 18.48 -29.75
CA ASP A 346 -16.60 19.21 -29.47
C ASP A 346 -15.55 18.97 -30.57
N ILE A 347 -15.75 17.96 -31.41
CA ILE A 347 -14.89 17.62 -32.55
C ILE A 347 -15.54 18.06 -33.88
N TYR A 348 -16.83 17.78 -34.06
CA TYR A 348 -17.55 17.97 -35.32
C TYR A 348 -18.43 19.22 -35.38
N GLY A 349 -18.60 19.95 -34.27
CA GLY A 349 -19.50 21.11 -34.18
C GLY A 349 -21.01 20.76 -34.15
N GLY A 350 -21.34 19.47 -34.11
CA GLY A 350 -22.70 18.93 -34.16
C GLY A 350 -22.67 17.40 -34.18
N ASP A 351 -23.65 16.78 -34.85
CA ASP A 351 -23.71 15.33 -35.05
C ASP A 351 -22.67 14.87 -36.09
N TYR A 352 -22.20 13.63 -35.99
CA TYR A 352 -21.48 12.98 -37.08
C TYR A 352 -22.45 12.15 -37.93
N GLU A 353 -23.15 12.85 -38.84
CA GLU A 353 -24.30 12.34 -39.60
C GLU A 353 -24.02 11.05 -40.38
N ARG A 354 -22.84 10.92 -40.99
CA ARG A 354 -22.48 9.78 -41.85
C ARG A 354 -22.65 8.42 -41.15
N PHE A 355 -22.34 8.35 -39.86
CA PHE A 355 -22.40 7.13 -39.06
C PHE A 355 -23.46 7.20 -37.95
N GLY A 356 -24.28 8.25 -37.93
CA GLY A 356 -25.35 8.42 -36.96
C GLY A 356 -24.86 8.54 -35.51
N LEU A 357 -23.70 9.15 -35.27
CA LEU A 357 -23.24 9.44 -33.91
C LEU A 357 -23.75 10.84 -33.50
N PRO A 358 -24.62 10.95 -32.48
CA PRO A 358 -25.18 12.23 -32.07
C PRO A 358 -24.12 13.09 -31.37
N GLY A 359 -24.24 14.41 -31.47
CA GLY A 359 -23.27 15.38 -30.98
C GLY A 359 -23.08 15.36 -29.47
N TRP A 360 -24.08 14.90 -28.71
CA TRP A 360 -23.98 14.74 -27.25
C TRP A 360 -23.25 13.46 -26.82
N ALA A 361 -22.99 12.51 -27.73
CA ALA A 361 -22.27 11.28 -27.39
C ALA A 361 -20.82 11.57 -26.99
N VAL A 362 -20.29 10.80 -26.04
CA VAL A 362 -18.88 10.86 -25.66
C VAL A 362 -18.03 10.29 -26.80
N ALA A 363 -17.16 11.11 -27.37
CA ALA A 363 -16.18 10.68 -28.36
C ALA A 363 -14.88 10.19 -27.70
N SER A 364 -14.48 10.84 -26.60
CA SER A 364 -13.29 10.47 -25.82
C SER A 364 -13.52 10.76 -24.34
N SER A 365 -13.67 9.70 -23.55
CA SER A 365 -13.71 9.77 -22.08
C SER A 365 -12.44 10.43 -21.53
N PHE A 366 -12.60 11.36 -20.59
CA PHE A 366 -11.52 12.22 -20.06
C PHE A 366 -10.75 13.05 -21.11
N GLY A 367 -11.24 13.11 -22.36
CA GLY A 367 -10.54 13.74 -23.48
C GLY A 367 -10.35 15.25 -23.33
N SER A 368 -11.12 15.92 -22.47
CA SER A 368 -10.94 17.35 -22.18
C SER A 368 -9.84 17.60 -21.14
N MET A 369 -9.44 16.58 -20.37
CA MET A 369 -8.44 16.69 -19.30
C MET A 369 -7.01 16.82 -19.79
N MET A 370 -6.74 16.73 -21.10
CA MET A 370 -5.44 17.13 -21.65
C MET A 370 -5.22 18.65 -21.60
N CYS A 371 -6.29 19.45 -21.62
CA CYS A 371 -6.22 20.90 -21.52
C CYS A 371 -6.06 21.34 -20.07
N LYS A 372 -5.03 22.14 -19.78
CA LYS A 372 -4.74 22.63 -18.43
C LYS A 372 -5.89 23.47 -17.88
N GLU A 373 -6.42 24.39 -18.67
CA GLU A 373 -7.53 25.27 -18.25
C GLU A 373 -8.79 24.48 -17.87
N LYS A 374 -9.08 23.39 -18.61
CA LYS A 374 -10.18 22.49 -18.28
C LYS A 374 -9.91 21.74 -16.97
N ARG A 375 -8.69 21.21 -16.76
CA ARG A 375 -8.32 20.53 -15.51
C ARG A 375 -8.45 21.45 -14.30
N ASP A 376 -8.06 22.71 -14.44
CA ASP A 376 -8.10 23.68 -13.34
C ASP A 376 -9.54 24.12 -12.99
N SER A 377 -10.51 23.88 -13.90
CA SER A 377 -11.93 24.25 -13.74
C SER A 377 -12.86 23.12 -13.28
N VAL A 378 -12.40 21.87 -13.33
CA VAL A 378 -13.22 20.68 -13.08
C VAL A 378 -13.30 20.38 -11.59
N SER A 379 -14.50 20.04 -11.11
CA SER A 379 -14.71 19.62 -9.72
C SER A 379 -14.39 18.13 -9.50
N LYS A 380 -14.28 17.72 -8.24
CA LYS A 380 -14.10 16.32 -7.87
C LYS A 380 -15.33 15.49 -8.22
N GLU A 381 -16.50 16.08 -8.06
CA GLU A 381 -17.80 15.53 -8.40
C GLU A 381 -17.87 15.21 -9.89
N ASP A 382 -17.40 16.11 -10.75
CA ASP A 382 -17.36 15.91 -12.22
C ASP A 382 -16.43 14.75 -12.60
N LEU A 383 -15.27 14.63 -11.94
CA LEU A 383 -14.35 13.50 -12.13
C LEU A 383 -14.98 12.17 -11.69
N ALA A 384 -15.68 12.15 -10.56
CA ALA A 384 -16.42 10.97 -10.12
C ALA A 384 -17.53 10.59 -11.12
N ARG A 385 -18.28 11.58 -11.63
CA ARG A 385 -19.31 11.39 -12.65
C ARG A 385 -18.74 10.80 -13.94
N SER A 386 -17.68 11.41 -14.49
CA SER A 386 -17.04 10.93 -15.71
C SER A 386 -16.43 9.53 -15.54
N THR A 387 -15.86 9.23 -14.37
CA THR A 387 -15.38 7.86 -14.05
C THR A 387 -16.54 6.86 -14.09
N LEU A 388 -17.67 7.18 -13.42
CA LEU A 388 -18.86 6.33 -13.39
C LEU A 388 -19.42 6.07 -14.81
N VAL A 389 -19.56 7.14 -15.60
CA VAL A 389 -20.08 7.09 -16.98
C VAL A 389 -19.16 6.27 -17.88
N THR A 390 -17.85 6.48 -17.78
CA THR A 390 -16.85 5.78 -18.61
C THR A 390 -16.86 4.28 -18.37
N ILE A 391 -16.81 3.86 -17.10
CA ILE A 391 -16.82 2.44 -16.74
C ILE A 391 -18.15 1.80 -17.15
N THR A 392 -19.27 2.45 -16.84
CA THR A 392 -20.62 1.91 -17.13
C THR A 392 -20.85 1.75 -18.64
N ASN A 393 -20.52 2.78 -19.44
CA ASN A 393 -20.71 2.73 -20.89
C ASN A 393 -19.75 1.73 -21.57
N ASN A 394 -18.53 1.57 -21.06
CA ASN A 394 -17.62 0.55 -21.55
C ASN A 394 -18.19 -0.86 -21.34
N ILE A 395 -18.69 -1.16 -20.13
CA ILE A 395 -19.35 -2.43 -19.82
C ILE A 395 -20.58 -2.63 -20.71
N GLY A 396 -21.41 -1.60 -20.87
CA GLY A 396 -22.57 -1.64 -21.75
C GLY A 396 -22.19 -1.97 -23.20
N SER A 397 -21.17 -1.31 -23.75
CA SER A 397 -20.72 -1.54 -25.12
C SER A 397 -20.22 -2.97 -25.36
N ILE A 398 -19.38 -3.50 -24.46
CA ILE A 398 -18.89 -4.88 -24.52
C ILE A 398 -20.06 -5.87 -24.43
N THR A 399 -20.98 -5.61 -23.51
CA THR A 399 -22.16 -6.46 -23.29
C THR A 399 -23.05 -6.52 -24.53
N ARG A 400 -23.31 -5.37 -25.17
CA ARG A 400 -24.06 -5.29 -26.42
C ARG A 400 -23.42 -6.14 -27.52
N MET A 401 -22.09 -6.04 -27.70
CA MET A 401 -21.38 -6.83 -28.70
C MET A 401 -21.51 -8.33 -28.43
N CYS A 402 -21.40 -8.75 -27.15
CA CYS A 402 -21.57 -10.15 -26.77
C CYS A 402 -23.00 -10.64 -27.01
N ALA A 403 -24.00 -9.86 -26.61
CA ALA A 403 -25.41 -10.16 -26.80
C ALA A 403 -25.77 -10.38 -28.28
N LEU A 404 -25.32 -9.46 -29.15
CA LEU A 404 -25.55 -9.57 -30.59
C LEU A 404 -24.79 -10.75 -31.22
N ASN A 405 -23.55 -11.01 -30.80
CA ASN A 405 -22.76 -12.13 -31.33
C ASN A 405 -23.30 -13.50 -30.91
N GLU A 406 -23.88 -13.59 -29.71
CA GLU A 406 -24.49 -14.81 -29.18
C GLU A 406 -25.97 -14.96 -29.55
N ASN A 407 -26.56 -13.98 -30.24
CA ASN A 407 -28.00 -13.88 -30.56
C ASN A 407 -28.89 -13.96 -29.31
N ILE A 408 -28.56 -13.20 -28.28
CA ILE A 408 -29.29 -13.15 -27.01
C ILE A 408 -29.84 -11.74 -26.78
N GLU A 409 -31.15 -11.63 -26.60
CA GLU A 409 -31.85 -10.34 -26.43
C GLU A 409 -31.96 -9.90 -24.96
N ARG A 410 -31.92 -10.86 -24.03
CA ARG A 410 -32.08 -10.62 -22.59
C ARG A 410 -30.72 -10.55 -21.89
N VAL A 411 -30.42 -9.40 -21.31
CA VAL A 411 -29.16 -9.15 -20.61
C VAL A 411 -29.44 -8.86 -19.15
N VAL A 412 -29.04 -9.75 -18.25
CA VAL A 412 -29.20 -9.60 -16.81
C VAL A 412 -27.90 -9.07 -16.22
N PHE A 413 -27.93 -7.88 -15.61
CA PHE A 413 -26.80 -7.29 -14.92
C PHE A 413 -26.92 -7.53 -13.40
N VAL A 414 -25.84 -8.06 -12.82
CA VAL A 414 -25.73 -8.39 -11.39
C VAL A 414 -24.39 -7.87 -10.84
N GLY A 415 -24.18 -7.95 -9.53
CA GLY A 415 -22.95 -7.58 -8.87
C GLY A 415 -23.04 -6.25 -8.11
N ASN A 416 -22.26 -6.15 -7.03
CA ASN A 416 -22.34 -5.07 -6.05
C ASN A 416 -21.94 -3.68 -6.59
N PHE A 417 -21.40 -3.56 -7.80
CA PHE A 417 -21.25 -2.25 -8.47
C PHE A 417 -22.61 -1.57 -8.70
N LEU A 418 -23.69 -2.34 -8.80
CA LEU A 418 -25.04 -1.83 -9.01
C LEU A 418 -25.81 -1.57 -7.70
N ARG A 419 -25.24 -1.95 -6.55
CA ARG A 419 -25.81 -1.68 -5.22
C ARG A 419 -25.95 -0.17 -5.04
N VAL A 420 -27.15 0.28 -4.71
CA VAL A 420 -27.51 1.72 -4.55
C VAL A 420 -27.11 2.61 -5.74
N ASN A 421 -26.83 2.03 -6.92
CA ASN A 421 -26.28 2.73 -8.08
C ASN A 421 -27.28 2.79 -9.24
N THR A 422 -28.39 3.48 -9.01
CA THR A 422 -29.44 3.68 -10.03
C THR A 422 -28.95 4.44 -11.25
N LEU A 423 -27.92 5.28 -11.10
CA LEU A 423 -27.30 6.02 -12.20
C LEU A 423 -26.70 5.06 -13.24
N SER A 424 -25.87 4.11 -12.81
CA SER A 424 -25.30 3.12 -13.73
C SER A 424 -26.35 2.19 -14.32
N MET A 425 -27.36 1.78 -13.54
CA MET A 425 -28.45 0.95 -14.08
C MET A 425 -29.21 1.63 -15.21
N LYS A 426 -29.56 2.92 -15.04
CA LYS A 426 -30.22 3.71 -16.09
C LYS A 426 -29.32 3.90 -17.31
N LEU A 427 -28.02 4.14 -17.12
CA LEU A 427 -27.05 4.24 -18.22
C LEU A 427 -26.91 2.92 -19.00
N LEU A 428 -26.89 1.77 -18.31
CA LEU A 428 -26.86 0.45 -18.96
C LEU A 428 -28.15 0.18 -19.75
N ALA A 429 -29.31 0.49 -19.16
CA ALA A 429 -30.60 0.36 -19.83
C ALA A 429 -30.67 1.26 -21.08
N TYR A 430 -30.23 2.51 -20.94
CA TYR A 430 -30.11 3.46 -22.05
C TYR A 430 -29.19 2.94 -23.15
N ALA A 431 -27.99 2.48 -22.80
CA ALA A 431 -27.00 1.98 -23.74
C ALA A 431 -27.49 0.74 -24.51
N MET A 432 -28.18 -0.19 -23.83
CA MET A 432 -28.72 -1.38 -24.46
C MET A 432 -29.84 -1.00 -25.43
N ASP A 433 -30.80 -0.18 -24.99
CA ASP A 433 -31.96 0.21 -25.79
C ASP A 433 -31.55 1.07 -27.00
N TYR A 434 -30.79 2.14 -26.77
CA TYR A 434 -30.42 3.12 -27.79
C TYR A 434 -29.53 2.50 -28.89
N TRP A 435 -28.45 1.79 -28.51
CA TRP A 435 -27.51 1.23 -29.50
C TRP A 435 -28.00 -0.05 -30.19
N SER A 436 -29.02 -0.71 -29.65
CA SER A 436 -29.67 -1.86 -30.30
C SER A 436 -30.98 -1.50 -31.00
N LYS A 437 -31.43 -0.24 -30.92
CA LYS A 437 -32.75 0.22 -31.41
C LYS A 437 -33.90 -0.60 -30.81
N GLY A 438 -33.82 -0.86 -29.51
CA GLY A 438 -34.84 -1.58 -28.74
C GLY A 438 -34.79 -3.11 -28.85
N GLN A 439 -33.79 -3.69 -29.52
CA GLN A 439 -33.65 -5.15 -29.63
C GLN A 439 -33.13 -5.82 -28.35
N LEU A 440 -32.29 -5.14 -27.57
CA LEU A 440 -31.71 -5.66 -26.33
C LEU A 440 -32.38 -5.05 -25.11
N LYS A 441 -32.70 -5.91 -24.13
CA LYS A 441 -33.31 -5.50 -22.87
C LYS A 441 -32.35 -5.69 -21.70
N ALA A 442 -32.06 -4.60 -20.99
CA ALA A 442 -31.30 -4.64 -19.74
C ALA A 442 -32.23 -4.99 -18.56
N LEU A 443 -31.88 -6.06 -17.85
CA LEU A 443 -32.59 -6.61 -16.71
C LEU A 443 -31.70 -6.51 -15.46
N PHE A 444 -32.31 -6.32 -14.29
CA PHE A 444 -31.64 -6.14 -13.01
C PHE A 444 -32.36 -6.96 -11.92
N LEU A 445 -31.64 -7.36 -10.87
CA LEU A 445 -32.15 -8.18 -9.77
C LEU A 445 -32.11 -7.41 -8.45
N ARG A 446 -33.18 -7.46 -7.65
CA ARG A 446 -33.30 -6.68 -6.40
C ARG A 446 -32.26 -7.04 -5.36
N HIS A 447 -31.92 -8.31 -5.22
CA HIS A 447 -30.90 -8.80 -4.28
C HIS A 447 -29.48 -8.35 -4.64
N GLU A 448 -29.32 -7.69 -5.80
CA GLU A 448 -28.06 -7.08 -6.24
C GLU A 448 -28.10 -5.53 -6.23
N THR A 449 -29.29 -4.91 -6.17
CA THR A 449 -29.47 -3.48 -6.50
C THR A 449 -30.24 -2.61 -5.49
N ALA A 450 -30.94 -3.17 -4.50
CA ALA A 450 -31.90 -2.43 -3.66
C ALA A 450 -31.27 -1.33 -2.73
N SER A 451 -32.07 -0.29 -2.42
CA SER A 451 -31.78 0.88 -1.55
C SER A 451 -33.03 1.37 -0.79
N THR A 452 -32.89 1.98 0.39
CA THR A 452 -33.82 2.99 0.97
C THR A 452 -32.99 4.04 1.76
N VAL A 453 -33.20 5.37 1.81
CA VAL A 453 -34.40 6.20 2.09
C VAL A 453 -34.18 7.68 1.67
N ARG A 454 -35.27 8.39 1.32
CA ARG A 454 -35.45 9.86 1.15
C ARG A 454 -35.20 10.66 2.46
N PRO A 455 -34.53 11.82 2.48
CA PRO A 455 -34.52 12.69 3.65
C PRO A 455 -35.74 13.62 3.68
N SER A 456 -36.51 13.57 4.78
CA SER A 456 -37.43 14.64 5.20
C SER A 456 -36.65 15.78 5.89
N PRO A 457 -37.19 17.02 5.93
CA PRO A 457 -36.40 18.22 6.20
C PRO A 457 -36.40 18.63 7.67
N THR A 458 -35.23 18.95 8.26
CA THR A 458 -34.94 20.05 9.22
C THR A 458 -33.60 19.82 9.93
N PRO A 459 -32.96 20.85 10.54
CA PRO A 459 -32.74 22.22 10.09
C PRO A 459 -31.23 22.51 9.91
N THR A 460 -30.93 23.63 9.26
CA THR A 460 -29.58 24.12 8.94
C THR A 460 -28.66 24.27 10.16
N VAL A 461 -27.64 23.41 10.25
CA VAL A 461 -26.48 23.64 11.12
C VAL A 461 -25.36 24.24 10.27
N LYS A 462 -24.98 25.49 10.59
CA LYS A 462 -23.80 26.17 10.04
C LYS A 462 -22.54 25.33 10.34
N ALA A 463 -21.67 25.17 9.34
CA ALA A 463 -20.40 24.46 9.47
C ALA A 463 -19.52 25.05 10.61
N PRO A 464 -18.98 24.24 11.54
CA PRO A 464 -18.07 24.73 12.57
C PRO A 464 -16.65 24.84 12.02
N GLY A 465 -15.92 25.88 12.45
CA GLY A 465 -14.48 26.01 12.21
C GLY A 465 -13.71 24.84 12.84
N TYR A 466 -12.63 24.43 12.17
CA TYR A 466 -11.79 23.29 12.58
C TYR A 466 -11.16 23.52 13.97
N LEU A 467 -11.25 22.50 14.83
CA LEU A 467 -10.56 22.44 16.13
C LEU A 467 -9.08 22.15 15.92
N LYS A 468 -8.20 22.75 16.73
CA LYS A 468 -6.75 22.52 16.69
C LYS A 468 -6.30 21.70 17.91
N PHE A 469 -5.32 20.82 17.72
CA PHE A 469 -4.81 19.90 18.74
C PHE A 469 -3.28 19.97 18.80
N ARG A 470 -2.68 19.71 19.97
CA ARG A 470 -1.22 19.55 20.14
C ARG A 470 -0.85 18.57 21.24
N LEU A 471 0.35 17.99 21.14
CA LEU A 471 0.99 17.20 22.20
C LEU A 471 1.88 18.10 23.07
N ALA A 472 1.68 18.06 24.39
CA ALA A 472 2.41 18.85 25.38
C ALA A 472 2.93 17.95 26.52
N GLY A 473 3.76 18.52 27.40
CA GLY A 473 4.32 17.80 28.56
C GLY A 473 5.70 17.17 28.35
N HIS A 474 6.33 16.73 29.44
CA HIS A 474 7.65 16.08 29.47
C HIS A 474 7.74 15.07 30.63
N PRO A 475 8.48 13.95 30.48
CA PRO A 475 9.20 13.47 29.29
C PRO A 475 8.27 12.75 28.29
N ARG A 476 8.48 12.92 26.96
CA ARG A 476 7.63 12.32 25.89
C ARG A 476 8.39 12.09 24.57
N LYS A 477 8.03 11.06 23.78
CA LYS A 477 8.43 10.89 22.36
C LYS A 477 7.61 11.77 21.40
N HIS A 478 8.00 11.85 20.12
CA HIS A 478 7.30 12.70 19.14
C HIS A 478 5.85 12.27 18.85
N ASN A 479 5.55 10.99 19.01
CA ASN A 479 4.25 10.37 18.81
C ASN A 479 3.39 10.31 20.09
N GLU A 480 3.88 10.77 21.24
CA GLU A 480 3.14 10.68 22.50
C GLU A 480 3.20 11.98 23.31
N GLY A 481 2.27 12.17 24.25
CA GLY A 481 2.20 13.36 25.10
C GLY A 481 0.81 13.67 25.66
N ARG A 482 0.72 14.65 26.57
CA ARG A 482 -0.55 15.20 27.07
C ARG A 482 -1.28 15.92 25.94
N ILE A 483 -2.58 15.70 25.83
CA ILE A 483 -3.39 16.33 24.78
C ILE A 483 -3.88 17.71 25.23
N GLU A 484 -3.64 18.71 24.39
CA GLU A 484 -4.26 20.03 24.52
C GLU A 484 -5.11 20.34 23.28
N VAL A 485 -6.30 20.89 23.50
CA VAL A 485 -7.27 21.29 22.47
C VAL A 485 -7.48 22.80 22.50
N PHE A 486 -7.47 23.42 21.32
CA PHE A 486 -7.76 24.85 21.17
C PHE A 486 -9.24 25.05 20.87
N TYR A 487 -9.95 25.68 21.80
CA TYR A 487 -11.38 25.92 21.68
C TYR A 487 -11.74 27.33 22.16
N LYS A 488 -12.53 28.06 21.37
CA LYS A 488 -12.98 29.45 21.65
C LYS A 488 -11.84 30.44 21.99
N GLY A 489 -10.68 30.28 21.37
CA GLY A 489 -9.55 31.23 21.52
C GLY A 489 -8.55 30.89 22.61
N GLU A 490 -8.76 29.79 23.35
CA GLU A 490 -7.88 29.38 24.46
C GLU A 490 -7.51 27.88 24.37
N TRP A 491 -6.29 27.54 24.80
CA TRP A 491 -5.84 26.15 24.94
C TRP A 491 -6.31 25.57 26.28
N GLY A 492 -6.67 24.30 26.29
CA GLY A 492 -7.02 23.57 27.50
C GLY A 492 -6.85 22.06 27.33
N THR A 493 -7.01 21.30 28.41
CA THR A 493 -6.70 19.85 28.46
C THR A 493 -7.94 18.98 28.34
N VAL A 494 -7.74 17.66 28.32
CA VAL A 494 -8.79 16.64 28.31
C VAL A 494 -8.58 15.74 29.52
N CYS A 495 -9.64 15.45 30.27
CA CYS A 495 -9.59 14.55 31.41
C CYS A 495 -9.47 13.07 30.98
N ASP A 496 -8.84 12.25 31.82
CA ASP A 496 -8.62 10.82 31.64
C ASP A 496 -9.80 9.95 32.11
N ASP A 497 -10.78 10.53 32.80
CA ASP A 497 -12.03 9.84 33.17
C ASP A 497 -12.80 9.36 31.93
N ASP A 498 -13.14 8.06 31.94
CA ASP A 498 -13.66 7.28 30.80
C ASP A 498 -12.82 7.39 29.50
N PHE A 499 -11.61 7.93 29.57
CA PHE A 499 -10.72 8.03 28.43
C PHE A 499 -10.17 6.64 28.08
N SER A 500 -10.11 6.33 26.80
CA SER A 500 -9.76 5.01 26.30
C SER A 500 -8.86 5.09 25.08
N LEU A 501 -8.36 3.94 24.64
CA LEU A 501 -7.57 3.85 23.41
C LEU A 501 -8.33 4.34 22.17
N ALA A 502 -9.66 4.19 22.17
CA ALA A 502 -10.51 4.72 21.11
C ALA A 502 -10.48 6.26 21.04
N ASN A 503 -10.45 6.94 22.19
CA ASN A 503 -10.25 8.39 22.24
C ASN A 503 -8.89 8.78 21.69
N ALA A 504 -7.85 8.04 22.08
CA ALA A 504 -6.51 8.23 21.57
C ALA A 504 -6.42 8.00 20.05
N HIS A 505 -7.11 7.02 19.47
CA HIS A 505 -7.14 6.82 18.01
C HIS A 505 -7.70 8.03 17.27
N VAL A 506 -8.76 8.64 17.80
CA VAL A 506 -9.34 9.87 17.23
C VAL A 506 -8.32 11.01 17.32
N LEU A 507 -7.76 11.23 18.51
CA LEU A 507 -6.81 12.32 18.76
C LEU A 507 -5.49 12.16 18.00
N CYS A 508 -4.93 10.95 17.90
CA CYS A 508 -3.74 10.66 17.09
C CYS A 508 -3.96 10.93 15.61
N ARG A 509 -5.15 10.66 15.06
CA ARG A 509 -5.50 11.05 13.68
C ARG A 509 -5.63 12.54 13.50
N HIS A 510 -6.20 13.25 14.49
CA HIS A 510 -6.20 14.72 14.51
C HIS A 510 -4.79 15.31 14.52
N LEU A 511 -3.87 14.63 15.19
CA LEU A 511 -2.45 14.97 15.24
C LEU A 511 -1.67 14.48 14.01
N GLY A 512 -2.31 13.81 13.04
CA GLY A 512 -1.68 13.39 11.77
C GLY A 512 -1.07 11.99 11.74
N PHE A 513 -1.25 11.20 12.80
CA PHE A 513 -0.80 9.81 12.86
C PHE A 513 -1.88 8.84 12.37
N VAL A 514 -1.47 7.69 11.84
CA VAL A 514 -2.42 6.70 11.29
C VAL A 514 -3.34 6.13 12.38
N SER A 515 -2.85 6.01 13.62
CA SER A 515 -3.60 5.45 14.75
C SER A 515 -2.87 5.67 16.10
N ALA A 516 -3.52 5.33 17.22
CA ALA A 516 -2.90 5.23 18.53
C ALA A 516 -2.34 3.82 18.79
N THR A 517 -1.24 3.72 19.52
CA THR A 517 -0.72 2.50 20.15
C THR A 517 -1.11 2.43 21.63
N GLY A 518 -1.40 3.57 22.25
CA GLY A 518 -1.71 3.65 23.67
C GLY A 518 -2.30 5.00 24.07
N TRP A 519 -2.60 5.13 25.35
CA TRP A 519 -2.96 6.38 26.00
C TRP A 519 -2.42 6.39 27.43
N ALA A 520 -2.40 7.55 28.07
CA ALA A 520 -1.82 7.75 29.39
C ALA A 520 -2.80 8.50 30.29
N HIS A 521 -2.86 8.08 31.55
CA HIS A 521 -3.69 8.67 32.60
C HIS A 521 -2.81 9.36 33.66
N SER A 522 -3.47 9.98 34.63
CA SER A 522 -2.94 10.63 35.82
C SER A 522 -1.81 11.63 35.53
N ALA A 523 -2.01 12.45 34.49
CA ALA A 523 -1.06 13.47 34.07
C ALA A 523 0.39 12.94 33.91
N LYS A 524 0.55 11.73 33.35
CA LYS A 524 1.87 11.08 33.10
C LYS A 524 2.91 12.01 32.49
N TYR A 525 2.50 12.89 31.58
CA TYR A 525 3.36 13.85 30.87
C TYR A 525 3.45 15.22 31.59
N GLY A 526 3.07 15.28 32.87
CA GLY A 526 2.94 16.48 33.68
C GLY A 526 1.51 17.04 33.67
N LYS A 527 1.19 17.87 34.66
CA LYS A 527 -0.10 18.57 34.78
C LYS A 527 -0.19 19.72 33.77
N GLY A 528 -1.35 19.89 33.16
CA GLY A 528 -1.67 21.05 32.32
C GLY A 528 -1.99 22.29 33.14
N ALA A 529 -2.40 23.34 32.44
CA ALA A 529 -2.81 24.60 33.04
C ALA A 529 -3.99 25.19 32.28
N GLY A 530 -4.86 25.91 32.98
CA GLY A 530 -6.02 26.57 32.38
C GLY A 530 -7.28 25.72 32.51
N LYS A 531 -8.08 25.66 31.45
CA LYS A 531 -9.40 25.01 31.48
C LYS A 531 -9.31 23.57 30.99
N ILE A 532 -10.01 22.64 31.65
CA ILE A 532 -10.23 21.29 31.14
C ILE A 532 -11.44 21.35 30.21
N TRP A 533 -11.21 21.15 28.92
CA TRP A 533 -12.23 21.36 27.89
C TRP A 533 -13.16 20.18 27.72
N LEU A 534 -12.70 18.97 27.95
CA LEU A 534 -13.46 17.76 27.71
C LEU A 534 -13.23 16.74 28.83
N ASP A 535 -14.31 16.05 29.19
CA ASP A 535 -14.39 15.10 30.30
C ASP A 535 -15.44 14.02 29.98
N ASN A 536 -15.23 12.81 30.55
CA ASN A 536 -15.93 11.56 30.24
C ASN A 536 -16.05 11.34 28.73
N VAL A 537 -14.94 11.53 28.02
CA VAL A 537 -14.94 11.47 26.56
C VAL A 537 -15.04 10.02 26.12
N GLN A 538 -16.07 9.67 25.38
CA GLN A 538 -16.35 8.32 24.91
C GLN A 538 -16.40 8.29 23.38
N CYS A 539 -15.30 7.87 22.77
CA CYS A 539 -15.18 7.63 21.34
C CYS A 539 -15.24 6.12 21.04
N SER A 540 -15.72 5.76 19.85
CA SER A 540 -15.60 4.45 19.23
C SER A 540 -14.27 4.23 18.51
N GLY A 541 -13.51 5.30 18.28
CA GLY A 541 -12.19 5.27 17.64
C GLY A 541 -12.23 5.48 16.14
N SER A 542 -13.41 5.70 15.55
CA SER A 542 -13.61 5.95 14.11
C SER A 542 -14.08 7.37 13.80
N GLU A 543 -14.37 8.17 14.84
CA GLU A 543 -14.88 9.51 14.72
C GLU A 543 -13.91 10.43 13.99
N ARG A 544 -14.48 11.32 13.17
CA ARG A 544 -13.74 12.36 12.44
C ARG A 544 -13.29 13.52 13.32
N SER A 545 -13.84 13.68 14.54
CA SER A 545 -13.45 14.72 15.51
C SER A 545 -13.81 14.31 16.93
N ILE A 546 -12.95 14.68 17.90
CA ILE A 546 -13.22 14.49 19.33
C ILE A 546 -14.51 15.21 19.75
N SER A 547 -14.90 16.27 19.03
CA SER A 547 -16.13 17.03 19.26
C SER A 547 -17.42 16.28 18.99
N VAL A 548 -17.32 15.15 18.26
CA VAL A 548 -18.46 14.28 17.92
C VAL A 548 -18.57 13.13 18.93
N CYS A 549 -17.50 12.85 19.68
CA CYS A 549 -17.54 11.87 20.75
C CYS A 549 -18.46 12.37 21.87
N LYS A 550 -19.17 11.43 22.50
CA LYS A 550 -20.00 11.73 23.67
C LYS A 550 -19.06 12.22 24.78
N SER A 551 -19.42 13.30 25.45
CA SER A 551 -18.68 13.88 26.59
C SER A 551 -19.66 14.61 27.50
N ARG A 552 -19.19 15.06 28.67
CA ARG A 552 -19.96 15.95 29.57
C ARG A 552 -20.24 17.35 29.01
N GLY A 553 -19.71 17.66 27.84
CA GLY A 553 -19.84 18.96 27.16
C GLY A 553 -18.63 19.87 27.38
N TRP A 554 -18.45 20.83 26.47
CA TRP A 554 -17.26 21.67 26.42
C TRP A 554 -17.09 22.57 27.65
N GLY A 555 -15.99 22.40 28.37
CA GLY A 555 -15.61 23.19 29.54
C GLY A 555 -16.42 22.87 30.80
N ASN A 556 -17.10 21.72 30.81
CA ASN A 556 -17.84 21.17 31.94
C ASN A 556 -17.14 19.88 32.40
N SER A 557 -16.32 20.00 33.44
CA SER A 557 -15.52 18.90 34.00
C SER A 557 -15.48 19.04 35.52
N ASP A 558 -15.51 17.91 36.24
CA ASP A 558 -15.25 17.83 37.68
C ASP A 558 -13.84 17.33 38.01
N CYS A 559 -13.01 17.07 36.99
CA CYS A 559 -11.61 16.67 37.12
C CYS A 559 -10.68 17.81 37.57
N THR A 560 -9.52 17.44 38.09
CA THR A 560 -8.38 18.33 38.31
C THR A 560 -7.27 18.05 37.26
N HIS A 561 -6.25 18.91 37.14
CA HIS A 561 -5.15 18.66 36.21
C HIS A 561 -4.26 17.45 36.58
N ASP A 562 -4.53 16.80 37.71
CA ASP A 562 -3.92 15.53 38.11
C ASP A 562 -4.43 14.38 37.23
N GLU A 563 -5.55 14.60 36.53
CA GLU A 563 -6.31 13.65 35.70
C GLU A 563 -6.20 14.01 34.21
N ASP A 564 -5.19 14.78 33.80
CA ASP A 564 -5.02 15.12 32.37
C ASP A 564 -4.60 13.89 31.54
N ALA A 565 -5.34 13.63 30.46
CA ALA A 565 -5.11 12.54 29.54
C ALA A 565 -3.96 12.82 28.56
N GLY A 566 -3.18 11.77 28.27
CA GLY A 566 -2.20 11.73 27.20
C GLY A 566 -2.49 10.62 26.18
N VAL A 567 -1.87 10.72 25.01
CA VAL A 567 -1.96 9.70 23.95
C VAL A 567 -0.58 9.18 23.59
N ILE A 568 -0.53 7.98 23.02
CA ILE A 568 0.66 7.36 22.43
C ILE A 568 0.24 6.92 21.02
N CYS A 569 0.82 7.54 19.99
CA CYS A 569 0.48 7.33 18.59
C CYS A 569 1.41 6.33 17.91
N LYS A 570 0.98 5.70 16.81
CA LYS A 570 1.91 4.98 15.92
C LYS A 570 2.82 5.98 15.23
N ASP A 571 4.09 5.62 15.02
CA ASP A 571 5.07 6.46 14.30
C ASP A 571 4.71 6.68 12.82
N GLU A 572 3.89 5.80 12.25
CA GLU A 572 3.35 5.94 10.90
C GLU A 572 2.41 7.15 10.77
N ARG A 573 2.66 7.95 9.73
CA ARG A 573 1.89 9.16 9.39
C ARG A 573 0.91 8.89 8.26
N LEU A 574 -0.17 9.67 8.23
CA LEU A 574 -1.12 9.64 7.11
C LEU A 574 -0.46 10.21 5.82
N PRO A 575 -0.53 9.54 4.65
CA PRO A 575 0.04 10.03 3.40
C PRO A 575 -0.57 11.39 3.00
N GLY A 576 0.27 12.40 2.73
CA GLY A 576 -0.17 13.76 2.40
C GLY A 576 -0.39 14.67 3.60
N PHE A 577 -0.16 14.20 4.82
CA PHE A 577 -0.05 15.07 5.99
C PHE A 577 1.30 15.81 5.92
N VAL A 578 1.28 17.14 5.78
CA VAL A 578 2.48 17.96 6.08
C VAL A 578 2.69 17.84 7.59
N ASP A 579 3.91 17.46 7.96
CA ASP A 579 4.25 16.96 9.29
C ASP A 579 3.88 17.99 10.37
N SER A 580 2.91 17.67 11.24
CA SER A 580 2.65 18.42 12.48
C SER A 580 3.75 18.24 13.53
N ASN A 581 4.76 17.41 13.24
CA ASN A 581 6.04 17.31 13.96
C ASN A 581 7.25 17.67 13.09
N ILE A 582 7.06 18.38 11.96
CA ILE A 582 7.98 19.49 11.71
C ILE A 582 7.80 20.34 12.97
N ILE A 583 8.88 20.84 13.56
CA ILE A 583 8.73 22.06 14.34
C ILE A 583 8.32 23.10 13.32
N GLU A 584 7.01 23.11 13.02
CA GLU A 584 6.38 24.13 12.24
C GLU A 584 6.61 25.35 13.12
N VAL A 585 7.56 26.16 12.68
CA VAL A 585 7.49 27.58 12.93
C VAL A 585 6.02 27.92 12.68
N GLN A 586 5.32 28.38 13.71
CA GLN A 586 4.02 29.01 13.57
C GLN A 586 4.19 30.16 12.59
N VAL A 587 4.05 29.88 11.30
CA VAL A 587 3.94 30.90 10.29
C VAL A 587 2.47 31.27 10.30
N ASP A 588 2.18 32.29 11.10
CA ASP A 588 0.89 33.00 11.08
C ASP A 588 0.48 33.29 9.63
N GLU A 589 -0.83 33.32 9.40
CA GLU A 589 -1.57 33.45 8.13
C GLU A 589 -1.21 34.70 7.28
N ARG A 590 0.05 34.88 6.89
CA ARG A 590 0.59 35.92 5.99
C ARG A 590 1.62 35.36 5.00
N ASN A 591 1.22 34.33 4.25
CA ASN A 591 1.57 33.90 2.88
C ASN A 591 2.91 34.33 2.21
N VAL A 592 4.09 34.22 2.83
CA VAL A 592 5.36 34.18 2.08
C VAL A 592 5.68 32.72 1.75
N GLU A 593 5.36 32.29 0.52
CA GLU A 593 5.42 30.88 0.09
C GLU A 593 6.82 30.46 -0.40
N GLU A 594 7.49 31.33 -1.17
CA GLU A 594 8.80 31.05 -1.77
C GLU A 594 9.69 32.28 -1.74
N VAL A 595 11.01 32.06 -1.65
CA VAL A 595 12.04 33.11 -1.72
C VAL A 595 13.04 32.75 -2.81
N ARG A 596 13.46 33.74 -3.61
CA ARG A 596 14.52 33.55 -4.62
C ARG A 596 15.48 34.72 -4.68
N LEU A 597 16.68 34.46 -5.20
CA LEU A 597 17.65 35.49 -5.58
C LEU A 597 17.62 35.72 -7.08
N ARG A 598 17.26 36.94 -7.49
CA ARG A 598 17.34 37.38 -8.89
C ARG A 598 18.72 37.99 -9.17
N PRO A 599 19.55 37.40 -10.05
CA PRO A 599 20.86 37.96 -10.39
C PRO A 599 20.71 39.27 -11.17
N VAL A 600 21.49 40.29 -10.79
CA VAL A 600 21.49 41.61 -11.44
C VAL A 600 22.62 41.75 -12.46
N VAL A 601 23.74 41.05 -12.24
CA VAL A 601 24.86 40.97 -13.18
C VAL A 601 24.63 39.78 -14.12
N SER A 602 24.85 39.95 -15.43
CA SER A 602 24.54 39.02 -16.54
C SER A 602 25.22 37.63 -16.50
N SER A 603 25.90 37.31 -15.40
CA SER A 603 26.47 35.98 -15.18
C SER A 603 25.33 34.97 -14.95
N LYS A 604 24.97 34.21 -15.98
CA LYS A 604 24.12 33.00 -15.90
C LYS A 604 24.78 31.85 -15.09
N ARG A 605 25.79 32.12 -14.25
CA ARG A 605 26.54 31.09 -13.51
C ARG A 605 25.74 30.65 -12.29
N LEU A 606 25.57 29.34 -12.15
CA LEU A 606 24.98 28.68 -10.98
C LEU A 606 26.08 28.20 -10.01
N PRO A 607 25.83 28.20 -8.69
CA PRO A 607 24.60 28.68 -8.05
C PRO A 607 24.57 30.22 -7.98
N VAL A 608 23.37 30.81 -7.87
CA VAL A 608 23.23 32.25 -7.70
C VAL A 608 23.61 32.63 -6.26
N ILE A 609 24.78 33.24 -6.11
CA ILE A 609 25.32 33.63 -4.79
C ILE A 609 24.99 35.08 -4.41
N GLU A 610 24.57 35.92 -5.35
CA GLU A 610 24.33 37.35 -5.09
C GLU A 610 23.21 37.88 -5.98
N GLY A 611 22.25 38.58 -5.40
CA GLY A 611 21.08 39.06 -6.14
C GLY A 611 20.06 39.81 -5.28
N VAL A 612 19.06 40.36 -5.97
CA VAL A 612 17.89 40.98 -5.33
C VAL A 612 17.00 39.88 -4.76
N VAL A 613 16.54 40.07 -3.53
CA VAL A 613 15.62 39.14 -2.86
C VAL A 613 14.19 39.39 -3.35
N GLU A 614 13.55 38.32 -3.82
CA GLU A 614 12.14 38.34 -4.20
C GLU A 614 11.39 37.26 -3.42
N VAL A 615 10.17 37.59 -3.02
CA VAL A 615 9.23 36.71 -2.32
C VAL A 615 8.01 36.45 -3.19
N ARG A 616 7.48 35.23 -3.13
CA ARG A 616 6.23 34.87 -3.80
C ARG A 616 5.07 35.02 -2.83
N TYR A 617 4.07 35.80 -3.24
CA TYR A 617 2.84 36.07 -2.49
C TYR A 617 1.65 36.10 -3.46
N LYS A 618 0.63 35.25 -3.24
CA LYS A 618 -0.57 35.14 -4.11
C LYS A 618 -0.21 35.01 -5.60
N ASP A 619 0.67 34.07 -5.92
CA ASP A 619 1.17 33.79 -7.27
C ASP A 619 1.94 34.91 -8.01
N ARG A 620 2.40 35.94 -7.28
CA ARG A 620 3.27 36.98 -7.87
C ARG A 620 4.59 37.11 -7.11
N TRP A 621 5.66 37.36 -7.85
CA TRP A 621 6.97 37.69 -7.30
C TRP A 621 7.03 39.19 -6.99
N ALA A 622 7.38 39.52 -5.75
CA ALA A 622 7.53 40.89 -5.30
C ALA A 622 8.87 41.10 -4.61
N GLN A 623 9.37 42.35 -4.64
CA GLN A 623 10.63 42.73 -4.00
C GLN A 623 10.40 43.15 -2.54
N ILE A 624 11.45 43.01 -1.74
CA ILE A 624 11.50 43.50 -0.36
C ILE A 624 12.29 44.82 -0.34
N CYS A 625 11.78 45.83 0.37
CA CYS A 625 12.50 47.08 0.61
C CYS A 625 13.72 46.83 1.53
N ASP A 626 14.84 47.51 1.28
CA ASP A 626 16.07 47.38 2.09
C ASP A 626 16.06 48.21 3.38
N ASN A 627 14.97 48.94 3.64
CA ASN A 627 14.81 49.71 4.86
C ASN A 627 14.81 48.77 6.08
N GLY A 628 15.68 49.05 7.06
CA GLY A 628 15.88 48.17 8.22
C GLY A 628 16.58 46.83 7.90
N TRP A 629 17.07 46.60 6.67
CA TRP A 629 17.69 45.32 6.31
C TRP A 629 19.06 45.12 6.98
N THR A 630 19.17 44.06 7.79
CA THR A 630 20.39 43.73 8.56
C THR A 630 21.13 42.50 8.01
N PRO A 631 22.40 42.26 8.42
CA PRO A 631 23.09 41.00 8.12
C PRO A 631 22.35 39.75 8.62
N LYS A 632 21.56 39.86 9.71
CA LYS A 632 20.76 38.75 10.23
C LYS A 632 19.67 38.32 9.24
N ASN A 633 19.03 39.28 8.57
CA ASN A 633 18.06 39.00 7.51
C ASN A 633 18.76 38.28 6.34
N SER A 634 19.93 38.77 5.93
CA SER A 634 20.74 38.13 4.89
C SER A 634 21.16 36.70 5.26
N ARG A 635 21.48 36.44 6.53
CA ARG A 635 21.81 35.10 7.04
C ARG A 635 20.65 34.12 6.86
N VAL A 636 19.43 34.52 7.23
CA VAL A 636 18.22 33.69 7.05
C VAL A 636 17.99 33.39 5.56
N VAL A 637 18.05 34.40 4.70
CA VAL A 637 17.90 34.20 3.25
C VAL A 637 18.99 33.29 2.69
N CYS A 638 20.25 33.49 3.06
CA CYS A 638 21.32 32.60 2.63
C CYS A 638 21.10 31.16 3.09
N GLY A 639 20.65 30.96 4.33
CA GLY A 639 20.25 29.65 4.86
C GLY A 639 19.16 28.99 4.01
N MET A 640 18.11 29.72 3.67
CA MET A 640 17.03 29.21 2.81
C MET A 640 17.50 28.85 1.40
N MET A 641 18.46 29.61 0.86
CA MET A 641 19.05 29.37 -0.46
C MET A 641 20.12 28.26 -0.46
N GLY A 642 20.36 27.62 0.69
CA GLY A 642 21.29 26.51 0.84
C GLY A 642 22.73 26.91 1.15
N PHE A 643 22.97 28.13 1.62
CA PHE A 643 24.29 28.64 1.93
C PHE A 643 24.49 28.82 3.45
N PRO A 644 25.67 28.45 3.99
CA PRO A 644 25.92 28.47 5.43
C PRO A 644 26.10 29.87 6.01
N ASN A 645 26.56 30.83 5.20
CA ASN A 645 26.90 32.17 5.65
C ASN A 645 26.62 33.24 4.59
N GLU A 646 26.46 34.47 5.06
CA GLU A 646 26.30 35.70 4.29
C GLU A 646 27.61 36.52 4.22
N ARG A 647 27.73 37.40 3.22
CA ARG A 647 28.81 38.40 3.12
C ARG A 647 28.26 39.79 2.78
N LYS A 648 29.05 40.83 3.05
CA LYS A 648 28.65 42.22 2.79
C LYS A 648 28.56 42.50 1.28
N VAL A 649 27.47 43.13 0.86
CA VAL A 649 27.21 43.58 -0.52
C VAL A 649 27.70 45.01 -0.72
N ASN A 650 28.19 45.34 -1.92
CA ASN A 650 28.46 46.73 -2.31
C ASN A 650 27.15 47.45 -2.68
N LYS A 651 26.52 48.12 -1.71
CA LYS A 651 25.23 48.81 -1.89
C LYS A 651 25.24 49.88 -2.99
N ASN A 652 26.38 50.54 -3.23
CA ASN A 652 26.48 51.64 -4.20
C ASN A 652 26.19 51.19 -5.64
N PHE A 653 26.64 50.00 -6.02
CA PHE A 653 26.39 49.43 -7.35
C PHE A 653 24.90 49.18 -7.58
N TYR A 654 24.22 48.60 -6.59
CA TYR A 654 22.82 48.22 -6.69
C TYR A 654 21.87 49.42 -6.57
N ARG A 655 22.27 50.49 -5.87
CA ARG A 655 21.53 51.76 -5.83
C ARG A 655 21.39 52.39 -7.22
N LEU A 656 22.51 52.45 -7.97
CA LEU A 656 22.51 52.92 -9.37
C LEU A 656 21.65 52.06 -10.30
N TYR A 657 21.56 50.76 -10.05
CA TYR A 657 20.68 49.85 -10.79
C TYR A 657 19.21 50.09 -10.45
N ALA A 658 18.89 50.26 -9.16
CA ALA A 658 17.53 50.48 -8.67
C ALA A 658 16.93 51.80 -9.19
N GLU A 659 17.73 52.87 -9.31
CA GLU A 659 17.30 54.17 -9.87
C GLU A 659 16.88 54.09 -11.35
N ARG A 660 17.29 53.04 -12.07
CA ARG A 660 16.96 52.83 -13.50
C ARG A 660 15.71 51.95 -13.73
N GLN A 661 15.10 51.42 -12.67
CA GLN A 661 13.99 50.45 -12.75
C GLN A 661 12.76 50.98 -12.01
N LYS A 662 11.55 50.66 -12.50
CA LYS A 662 10.32 50.85 -11.72
C LYS A 662 10.22 49.72 -10.70
N ASN A 663 10.53 50.00 -9.44
CA ASN A 663 10.50 49.00 -8.37
C ASN A 663 9.13 48.98 -7.68
N TYR A 664 8.64 47.78 -7.37
CA TYR A 664 7.41 47.58 -6.60
C TYR A 664 7.73 46.73 -5.37
N PHE A 665 7.52 47.30 -4.19
CA PHE A 665 7.80 46.67 -2.91
C PHE A 665 6.51 46.25 -2.22
N LEU A 666 6.32 44.95 -2.05
CA LEU A 666 5.17 44.40 -1.34
C LEU A 666 5.45 44.28 0.17
N VAL A 667 6.71 43.97 0.51
CA VAL A 667 7.19 43.86 1.88
C VAL A 667 8.05 45.08 2.18
N HIS A 668 7.63 45.86 3.18
CA HIS A 668 8.25 47.11 3.57
C HIS A 668 9.43 46.92 4.53
N SER A 669 9.31 46.01 5.50
CA SER A 669 10.40 45.73 6.45
C SER A 669 10.40 44.26 6.90
N VAL A 670 11.58 43.78 7.28
CA VAL A 670 11.83 42.43 7.78
C VAL A 670 12.83 42.51 8.93
N ALA A 671 12.54 41.87 10.07
CA ALA A 671 13.41 41.89 11.24
C ALA A 671 13.71 40.48 11.78
N CYS A 672 14.77 39.83 11.33
CA CYS A 672 15.19 38.52 11.81
C CYS A 672 16.23 38.58 12.93
N LEU A 673 16.24 37.57 13.82
CA LEU A 673 17.27 37.31 14.83
C LEU A 673 18.54 36.68 14.23
N GLY A 674 18.42 35.99 13.09
CA GLY A 674 19.49 35.31 12.35
C GLY A 674 19.57 33.80 12.60
N THR A 675 18.70 33.26 13.45
CA THR A 675 18.60 31.83 13.80
C THR A 675 17.37 31.16 13.20
N GLU A 676 16.48 31.94 12.59
CA GLU A 676 15.30 31.48 11.90
C GLU A 676 15.64 30.66 10.66
N VAL A 677 14.80 29.67 10.36
CA VAL A 677 14.98 28.78 9.20
C VAL A 677 14.27 29.28 7.95
N HIS A 678 13.32 30.20 8.11
CA HIS A 678 12.49 30.77 7.04
C HIS A 678 12.18 32.25 7.30
N LEU A 679 12.09 33.08 6.25
CA LEU A 679 11.75 34.50 6.37
C LEU A 679 10.38 34.75 7.02
N ALA A 680 9.44 33.83 6.82
CA ALA A 680 8.10 33.91 7.40
C ALA A 680 8.09 33.70 8.94
N ALA A 681 9.20 33.23 9.52
CA ALA A 681 9.40 33.17 10.96
C ALA A 681 9.83 34.53 11.55
N CYS A 682 10.24 35.47 10.69
CA CYS A 682 10.63 36.81 11.11
C CYS A 682 9.41 37.73 11.12
N PRO A 683 9.37 38.74 12.00
CA PRO A 683 8.47 39.87 11.87
C PRO A 683 8.54 40.53 10.47
N LEU A 684 7.39 40.59 9.78
CA LEU A 684 7.23 41.15 8.43
C LEU A 684 6.18 42.28 8.43
N GLU A 685 6.51 43.41 7.80
CA GLU A 685 5.57 44.51 7.54
C GLU A 685 5.26 44.60 6.05
N PHE A 686 3.97 44.61 5.69
CA PHE A 686 3.50 44.70 4.31
C PHE A 686 3.07 46.13 3.97
N THR A 687 3.25 46.54 2.73
CA THR A 687 2.85 47.88 2.25
C THR A 687 1.32 47.98 2.19
N GLU A 688 0.75 49.04 2.79
CA GLU A 688 -0.71 49.28 2.75
C GLU A 688 -1.20 49.65 1.35
N ALA A 689 -2.43 49.23 1.01
CA ALA A 689 -3.03 49.44 -0.32
C ALA A 689 -3.22 50.92 -0.72
N ASN A 690 -3.18 51.85 0.25
CA ASN A 690 -3.39 53.29 0.05
C ASN A 690 -2.10 54.12 0.13
N ALA A 691 -0.91 53.50 0.20
CA ALA A 691 0.36 54.22 0.28
C ALA A 691 0.80 54.79 -1.08
N THR A 692 1.18 56.08 -1.12
CA THR A 692 1.62 56.79 -2.32
C THR A 692 3.05 56.45 -2.76
N GLU A 693 3.88 55.95 -1.84
CA GLU A 693 5.22 55.39 -2.11
C GLU A 693 5.44 54.13 -1.24
N SER A 694 5.94 53.04 -1.82
CA SER A 694 6.12 51.75 -1.11
C SER A 694 7.45 51.59 -0.35
N CYS A 695 8.45 52.42 -0.68
CA CYS A 695 9.80 52.40 -0.08
C CYS A 695 10.50 53.76 -0.34
N PRO A 696 10.11 54.84 0.37
CA PRO A 696 10.63 56.19 0.12
C PRO A 696 12.15 56.26 0.36
N GLY A 697 12.91 56.49 -0.72
CA GLY A 697 14.38 56.58 -0.69
C GLY A 697 15.14 55.26 -0.51
N GLY A 698 14.43 54.12 -0.42
CA GLY A 698 15.03 52.80 -0.29
C GLY A 698 15.20 52.08 -1.64
N MET A 699 15.92 50.97 -1.61
CA MET A 699 16.22 50.12 -2.78
C MET A 699 15.83 48.67 -2.49
N PRO A 700 15.81 47.77 -3.50
CA PRO A 700 15.54 46.36 -3.24
C PRO A 700 16.59 45.74 -2.32
N ALA A 701 16.16 44.91 -1.37
CA ALA A 701 17.04 44.14 -0.51
C ALA A 701 17.95 43.25 -1.36
N VAL A 702 19.26 43.33 -1.10
CA VAL A 702 20.29 42.57 -1.82
C VAL A 702 21.03 41.69 -0.83
N VAL A 703 21.16 40.42 -1.18
CA VAL A 703 21.86 39.43 -0.38
C VAL A 703 23.02 38.85 -1.19
N SER A 704 24.12 38.57 -0.48
CA SER A 704 25.28 37.88 -1.02
C SER A 704 25.69 36.76 -0.07
N CYS A 705 25.79 35.55 -0.58
CA CYS A 705 25.99 34.32 0.17
C CYS A 705 27.36 33.71 -0.12
N VAL A 706 27.87 32.96 0.85
CA VAL A 706 29.14 32.24 0.76
C VAL A 706 28.85 30.76 0.49
N PRO A 707 29.25 30.20 -0.66
CA PRO A 707 29.05 28.79 -0.94
C PRO A 707 29.89 27.90 -0.02
N GLY A 708 29.30 26.79 0.42
CA GLY A 708 30.01 25.75 1.14
C GLY A 708 31.10 25.05 0.29
N PRO A 709 31.94 24.20 0.90
CA PRO A 709 33.09 23.59 0.23
C PRO A 709 32.71 22.80 -1.03
N GLU A 710 31.59 22.09 -1.01
CA GLU A 710 31.11 21.28 -2.14
C GLU A 710 30.72 22.14 -3.35
N TYR A 711 30.11 23.31 -3.09
CA TYR A 711 29.57 24.22 -4.10
C TYR A 711 30.53 25.37 -4.48
N ALA A 712 31.72 25.43 -3.86
CA ALA A 712 32.73 26.44 -4.18
C ALA A 712 33.38 26.18 -5.55
N GLN A 713 33.35 27.17 -6.45
CA GLN A 713 33.89 27.05 -7.81
C GLN A 713 35.44 27.10 -7.88
N ASN A 714 36.11 27.60 -6.84
CA ASN A 714 37.56 27.82 -6.85
C ASN A 714 38.33 26.67 -6.15
N ARG A 715 39.20 25.95 -6.88
CA ARG A 715 40.02 24.83 -6.36
C ARG A 715 40.91 25.24 -5.18
N ALA A 716 41.35 26.49 -5.12
CA ALA A 716 42.16 27.00 -4.00
C ALA A 716 41.34 27.15 -2.70
N MET A 717 40.06 27.54 -2.79
CA MET A 717 39.14 27.58 -1.64
C MET A 717 38.77 26.16 -1.17
N LYS A 718 38.58 25.19 -2.07
CA LYS A 718 38.32 23.78 -1.72
C LYS A 718 39.43 23.14 -0.87
N LYS A 719 40.70 23.55 -1.05
CA LYS A 719 41.84 23.04 -0.28
C LYS A 719 41.95 23.66 1.12
N ASN A 720 41.60 24.93 1.28
CA ASN A 720 41.70 25.64 2.57
C ASN A 720 40.49 25.40 3.50
N LEU A 721 39.37 24.90 2.99
CA LEU A 721 38.13 24.62 3.75
C LEU A 721 37.90 23.13 4.10
N LYS A 722 38.79 22.21 3.72
CA LYS A 722 38.75 20.81 4.18
C LYS A 722 39.22 20.72 5.64
N SER A 723 38.39 21.24 6.55
CA SER A 723 38.48 20.96 7.98
C SER A 723 37.88 19.58 8.23
N SER A 724 38.52 18.77 9.09
CA SER A 724 37.96 17.51 9.58
C SER A 724 36.62 17.79 10.26
N SER A 725 35.51 17.47 9.61
CA SER A 725 34.18 17.62 10.20
C SER A 725 33.99 16.57 11.29
N THR A 726 33.52 17.00 12.45
CA THR A 726 33.15 16.13 13.58
C THR A 726 31.73 15.57 13.45
N VAL A 727 31.03 15.91 12.35
CA VAL A 727 29.67 15.48 12.03
C VAL A 727 29.61 15.04 10.56
N ARG A 728 28.81 14.01 10.26
CA ARG A 728 28.51 13.54 8.89
C ARG A 728 27.05 13.11 8.76
N LEU A 729 26.57 13.03 7.52
CA LEU A 729 25.24 12.50 7.18
C LEU A 729 25.36 11.19 6.43
N LYS A 730 24.58 10.18 6.82
CA LYS A 730 24.56 8.85 6.21
C LYS A 730 23.15 8.42 5.80
N GLY A 731 23.07 7.50 4.83
CA GLY A 731 21.80 6.91 4.37
C GLY A 731 20.89 7.83 3.54
N GLY A 732 21.24 9.09 3.27
CA GLY A 732 20.42 10.00 2.46
C GLY A 732 20.65 9.88 0.94
N ALA A 733 19.59 10.07 0.14
CA ALA A 733 19.68 10.00 -1.32
C ALA A 733 20.33 11.25 -1.92
N LYS A 734 20.11 12.42 -1.33
CA LYS A 734 20.61 13.72 -1.79
C LYS A 734 21.71 14.26 -0.87
N PRO A 735 22.58 15.16 -1.38
CA PRO A 735 23.50 15.88 -0.50
C PRO A 735 22.70 16.70 0.50
N GLY A 736 23.19 16.77 1.74
CA GLY A 736 22.52 17.50 2.81
C GLY A 736 21.30 16.77 3.41
N GLU A 737 21.04 15.52 3.09
CA GLU A 737 20.09 14.69 3.85
C GLU A 737 20.73 13.41 4.39
N GLY A 738 20.25 12.94 5.54
CA GLY A 738 20.70 11.69 6.14
C GLY A 738 20.61 11.67 7.66
N ARG A 739 20.89 10.50 8.23
CA ARG A 739 21.10 10.28 9.67
C ARG A 739 22.33 11.06 10.14
N VAL A 740 22.21 11.73 11.28
CA VAL A 740 23.30 12.51 11.88
C VAL A 740 24.22 11.59 12.66
N GLU A 741 25.48 11.54 12.24
CA GLU A 741 26.54 10.83 12.96
C GLU A 741 27.62 11.81 13.41
N VAL A 742 28.12 11.62 14.63
CA VAL A 742 29.10 12.48 15.28
C VAL A 742 30.35 11.66 15.65
N LEU A 743 31.52 12.28 15.52
CA LEU A 743 32.81 11.66 15.79
C LEU A 743 33.26 11.95 17.21
N LYS A 744 33.45 10.92 18.03
CA LYS A 744 34.02 11.04 19.38
C LYS A 744 35.31 10.23 19.46
N GLY A 745 36.45 10.92 19.58
CA GLY A 745 37.76 10.27 19.49
C GLY A 745 38.03 9.78 18.07
N SER A 746 38.06 8.46 17.88
CA SER A 746 38.26 7.81 16.57
C SER A 746 37.05 7.00 16.08
N GLU A 747 35.92 7.07 16.78
CA GLU A 747 34.73 6.26 16.53
C GLU A 747 33.52 7.14 16.22
N TRP A 748 32.78 6.77 15.17
CA TRP A 748 31.53 7.41 14.79
C TRP A 748 30.38 6.79 15.58
N GLY A 749 29.41 7.63 15.96
CA GLY A 749 28.19 7.19 16.61
C GLY A 749 27.05 8.14 16.30
N THR A 750 25.83 7.76 16.68
CA THR A 750 24.62 8.49 16.31
C THR A 750 24.17 9.49 17.38
N VAL A 751 23.13 10.24 17.07
CA VAL A 751 22.47 11.21 17.95
C VAL A 751 21.03 10.76 18.16
N CYS A 752 20.59 10.64 19.40
CA CYS A 752 19.21 10.31 19.72
C CYS A 752 18.27 11.50 19.45
N ASP A 753 17.04 11.19 19.04
CA ASP A 753 16.08 12.16 18.58
C ASP A 753 15.25 12.86 19.67
N ASP A 754 15.44 12.51 20.95
CA ASP A 754 14.73 13.21 22.03
C ASP A 754 15.06 14.70 21.98
N ARG A 755 14.03 15.54 22.01
CA ARG A 755 14.12 17.00 21.88
C ARG A 755 14.89 17.49 20.64
N TRP A 756 15.08 16.62 19.63
CA TRP A 756 15.63 17.00 18.34
C TRP A 756 14.74 18.03 17.66
N ASN A 757 15.33 19.11 17.21
CA ASN A 757 14.58 20.27 16.73
C ASN A 757 15.23 20.94 15.52
N ILE A 758 14.48 21.80 14.83
CA ILE A 758 14.91 22.44 13.59
C ILE A 758 16.11 23.38 13.78
N GLN A 759 16.29 23.93 14.98
CA GLN A 759 17.46 24.76 15.30
C GLN A 759 18.72 23.90 15.42
N SER A 760 18.65 22.78 16.15
CA SER A 760 19.74 21.80 16.25
C SER A 760 20.09 21.19 14.89
N ALA A 761 19.08 20.82 14.10
CA ALA A 761 19.27 20.38 12.73
C ALA A 761 19.93 21.44 11.84
N SER A 762 19.56 22.72 12.00
CA SER A 762 20.17 23.82 11.23
C SER A 762 21.64 24.07 11.61
N VAL A 763 22.04 23.78 12.85
CA VAL A 763 23.46 23.80 13.24
C VAL A 763 24.23 22.72 12.48
N VAL A 764 23.70 21.49 12.38
CA VAL A 764 24.30 20.40 11.59
C VAL A 764 24.44 20.80 10.12
N CYS A 765 23.35 21.28 9.51
CA CYS A 765 23.37 21.68 8.10
C CYS A 765 24.43 22.75 7.83
N ARG A 766 24.54 23.76 8.70
CA ARG A 766 25.51 24.84 8.55
C ARG A 766 26.95 24.41 8.82
N GLU A 767 27.17 23.53 9.81
CA GLU A 767 28.47 22.93 10.11
C GLU A 767 29.02 22.18 8.89
N LEU A 768 28.15 21.45 8.19
CA LEU A 768 28.48 20.73 6.96
C LEU A 768 28.62 21.63 5.73
N GLY A 769 28.31 22.92 5.85
CA GLY A 769 28.44 23.90 4.78
C GLY A 769 27.22 24.00 3.85
N TYR A 770 26.07 23.48 4.28
CA TYR A 770 24.76 23.70 3.65
C TYR A 770 24.04 24.92 4.28
N GLY A 771 22.80 25.15 3.89
CA GLY A 771 21.96 26.21 4.45
C GLY A 771 21.34 25.87 5.80
N SER A 772 20.13 26.39 6.04
CA SER A 772 19.30 25.98 7.18
C SER A 772 18.72 24.58 6.96
N ALA A 773 18.29 23.93 8.05
CA ALA A 773 17.52 22.71 7.92
C ALA A 773 16.13 23.02 7.34
N LYS A 774 15.75 22.26 6.33
CA LYS A 774 14.37 22.18 5.86
C LYS A 774 13.53 21.33 6.82
N GLU A 775 14.09 20.21 7.27
CA GLU A 775 13.42 19.26 8.17
C GLU A 775 14.41 18.74 9.23
N ALA A 776 13.91 18.58 10.46
CA ALA A 776 14.53 17.80 11.52
C ALA A 776 13.75 16.50 11.64
N LEU A 777 14.40 15.37 11.41
CA LEU A 777 13.77 14.06 11.30
C LEU A 777 14.10 13.22 12.54
N THR A 778 13.10 12.51 13.04
CA THR A 778 13.15 11.60 14.18
C THR A 778 12.78 10.17 13.72
N GLY A 779 12.96 9.16 14.56
CA GLY A 779 12.52 7.79 14.33
C GLY A 779 13.33 7.05 13.28
N ALA A 780 14.64 7.30 13.19
CA ALA A 780 15.55 6.68 12.22
C ALA A 780 15.04 6.74 10.75
N ARG A 781 14.30 7.80 10.39
CA ARG A 781 13.66 7.95 9.07
C ARG A 781 14.62 7.98 7.88
N MET A 782 15.92 8.12 8.13
CA MET A 782 16.99 8.06 7.13
C MET A 782 17.85 6.79 7.26
N GLY A 783 17.29 5.73 7.85
CA GLY A 783 17.99 4.50 8.20
C GLY A 783 18.54 4.55 9.62
N GLN A 784 18.61 3.40 10.26
CA GLN A 784 19.21 3.21 11.58
C GLN A 784 20.73 3.29 11.50
N GLY A 785 21.38 3.73 12.58
CA GLY A 785 22.82 3.57 12.74
C GLY A 785 23.18 2.23 13.36
N PHE A 786 24.47 2.08 13.66
CA PHE A 786 25.01 0.90 14.33
C PHE A 786 26.14 1.34 15.26
N GLY A 787 26.24 0.71 16.43
CA GLY A 787 27.28 0.99 17.41
C GLY A 787 26.84 2.00 18.48
N PRO A 788 27.71 2.93 18.92
CA PRO A 788 27.39 3.81 20.03
C PRO A 788 26.46 4.96 19.61
N ILE A 789 25.50 5.30 20.48
CA ILE A 789 24.77 6.57 20.45
C ILE A 789 25.54 7.53 21.37
N TYR A 790 25.90 8.74 20.92
CA TYR A 790 26.79 9.64 21.69
C TYR A 790 26.11 10.84 22.32
N MET A 791 24.97 11.29 21.79
CA MET A 791 24.27 12.48 22.27
C MET A 791 22.79 12.16 22.44
N ASN A 792 22.18 12.73 23.48
CA ASN A 792 20.73 12.78 23.64
C ASN A 792 20.28 14.22 23.98
N GLU A 793 19.02 14.55 23.71
CA GLU A 793 18.39 15.82 24.09
C GLU A 793 19.15 17.06 23.63
N VAL A 794 19.55 17.09 22.36
CA VAL A 794 20.40 18.16 21.83
C VAL A 794 19.63 19.47 21.69
N GLN A 795 20.03 20.47 22.46
CA GLN A 795 19.44 21.80 22.52
C GLN A 795 20.45 22.85 22.05
N CYS A 796 20.35 23.23 20.78
CA CYS A 796 21.10 24.34 20.22
C CYS A 796 20.33 25.66 20.35
N THR A 797 21.04 26.77 20.55
CA THR A 797 20.51 28.14 20.44
C THR A 797 20.37 28.59 18.97
N GLY A 798 21.03 27.90 18.05
CA GLY A 798 21.02 28.17 16.61
C GLY A 798 22.22 29.00 16.13
N ASN A 799 23.08 29.48 17.03
CA ASN A 799 24.29 30.27 16.72
C ASN A 799 25.60 29.48 16.79
N GLU A 800 25.53 28.25 17.31
CA GLU A 800 26.66 27.33 17.43
C GLU A 800 27.29 27.04 16.07
N ARG A 801 28.61 26.82 16.07
CA ARG A 801 29.37 26.47 14.86
C ARG A 801 29.45 24.96 14.64
N SER A 802 29.30 24.17 15.70
CA SER A 802 29.28 22.72 15.67
C SER A 802 28.22 22.19 16.62
N LEU A 803 27.67 21.02 16.30
CA LEU A 803 26.72 20.31 17.16
C LEU A 803 27.30 20.02 18.55
N TRP A 804 28.61 19.77 18.65
CA TRP A 804 29.31 19.54 19.92
C TRP A 804 29.33 20.77 20.85
N ASN A 805 29.04 21.97 20.33
CA ASN A 805 28.93 23.19 21.14
C ASN A 805 27.50 23.40 21.70
N CYS A 806 26.53 22.61 21.26
CA CYS A 806 25.18 22.65 21.80
C CYS A 806 25.12 21.94 23.14
N ARG A 807 24.11 22.27 23.95
CA ARG A 807 23.85 21.54 25.19
C ARG A 807 23.25 20.17 24.84
N PHE A 808 23.78 19.09 25.41
CA PHE A 808 23.22 17.74 25.27
C PHE A 808 23.38 16.94 26.57
N LYS A 809 22.58 15.89 26.72
CA LYS A 809 22.65 14.94 27.84
C LYS A 809 23.59 13.78 27.46
N ASN A 810 24.44 13.36 28.40
CA ASN A 810 25.20 12.12 28.25
C ASN A 810 24.26 10.92 28.37
N ILE A 811 24.47 9.90 27.54
CA ILE A 811 23.55 8.79 27.37
C ILE A 811 24.02 7.53 28.11
N THR A 812 23.06 6.74 28.60
CA THR A 812 23.23 5.37 29.08
C THR A 812 22.53 4.39 28.13
N ALA A 813 22.91 3.09 28.16
CA ALA A 813 22.40 2.10 27.20
C ALA A 813 20.87 1.87 27.25
N GLU A 814 20.20 2.32 28.32
CA GLU A 814 18.75 2.20 28.50
C GLU A 814 17.99 3.45 28.02
N ASP A 815 18.68 4.56 27.69
CA ASP A 815 18.03 5.83 27.35
C ASP A 815 17.50 5.88 25.92
N CYS A 816 18.20 5.33 24.91
CA CYS A 816 17.76 5.32 23.50
C CYS A 816 18.18 4.06 22.72
N LYS A 817 17.44 3.75 21.65
CA LYS A 817 17.74 2.71 20.65
C LYS A 817 18.02 3.32 19.27
N HIS A 818 18.59 2.55 18.34
CA HIS A 818 18.86 3.03 16.97
C HIS A 818 17.61 3.33 16.14
N THR A 819 16.43 2.85 16.58
CA THR A 819 15.14 3.30 16.06
C THR A 819 14.85 4.78 16.34
N GLU A 820 15.62 5.42 17.23
CA GLU A 820 15.48 6.82 17.66
C GLU A 820 16.63 7.69 17.14
N ASP A 821 17.35 7.24 16.10
CA ASP A 821 18.44 8.03 15.52
C ASP A 821 17.89 9.26 14.78
N ALA A 822 18.45 10.42 15.12
CA ALA A 822 18.11 11.71 14.56
C ALA A 822 18.68 11.88 13.14
N ALA A 823 17.92 12.58 12.29
CA ALA A 823 18.29 12.86 10.91
C ALA A 823 17.94 14.30 10.52
N VAL A 824 18.47 14.76 9.38
CA VAL A 824 18.21 16.10 8.84
C VAL A 824 17.95 16.07 7.35
N ARG A 825 17.22 17.08 6.86
CA ARG A 825 17.27 17.52 5.46
C ARG A 825 17.63 18.99 5.41
N CYS A 826 18.71 19.31 4.72
CA CYS A 826 19.23 20.66 4.59
C CYS A 826 18.73 21.33 3.31
N ASN A 827 18.61 22.65 3.35
CA ASN A 827 18.54 23.43 2.13
C ASN A 827 19.90 23.37 1.42
N VAL A 828 19.88 23.08 0.12
CA VAL A 828 21.08 23.00 -0.73
C VAL A 828 20.99 23.96 -1.91
N PRO A 829 22.11 24.54 -2.37
CA PRO A 829 22.09 25.51 -3.47
C PRO A 829 21.57 24.90 -4.77
N TYR A 830 20.67 25.60 -5.46
CA TYR A 830 20.16 25.16 -6.75
C TYR A 830 21.24 25.27 -7.84
N MET A 831 21.59 24.12 -8.44
CA MET A 831 22.63 24.00 -9.46
C MET A 831 22.11 23.81 -10.89
N GLY A 832 20.81 23.55 -11.07
CA GLY A 832 20.18 23.36 -12.38
C GLY A 832 20.64 22.12 -13.16
N PHE A 833 21.26 21.14 -12.49
CA PHE A 833 21.80 19.94 -13.13
C PHE A 833 20.72 19.03 -13.71
N GLU A 834 19.51 19.06 -13.17
CA GLU A 834 18.36 18.28 -13.64
C GLU A 834 17.97 18.58 -15.09
N LYS A 835 18.36 19.75 -15.62
CA LYS A 835 18.09 20.14 -17.03
C LYS A 835 19.06 19.53 -18.04
N THR A 836 20.14 18.90 -17.57
CA THR A 836 21.21 18.36 -18.43
C THR A 836 21.08 16.86 -18.71
N VAL A 837 20.17 16.18 -17.99
CA VAL A 837 19.90 14.74 -18.09
C VAL A 837 18.40 14.53 -18.10
N ARG A 838 17.91 13.50 -18.80
CA ARG A 838 16.52 13.03 -18.71
C ARG A 838 16.46 11.51 -18.89
N ILE A 839 15.35 10.91 -18.48
CA ILE A 839 15.02 9.51 -18.75
C ILE A 839 13.84 9.41 -19.70
N THR A 840 13.87 8.48 -20.65
CA THR A 840 12.84 8.29 -21.69
C THR A 840 12.48 6.81 -21.90
N GLY A 841 11.26 6.54 -22.37
CA GLY A 841 10.80 5.20 -22.77
C GLY A 841 10.40 4.24 -21.63
N GLY A 842 10.58 4.62 -20.37
CA GLY A 842 10.17 3.82 -19.21
C GLY A 842 8.66 3.76 -19.00
N ARG A 843 8.17 2.72 -18.29
CA ARG A 843 6.73 2.57 -17.97
C ARG A 843 6.29 3.50 -16.85
N THR A 844 7.25 3.98 -16.05
CA THR A 844 7.03 4.93 -14.95
C THR A 844 8.01 6.10 -15.04
N ARG A 845 7.77 7.16 -14.25
CA ARG A 845 8.68 8.31 -14.14
C ARG A 845 10.02 7.99 -13.44
N TYR A 846 10.19 6.78 -12.91
CA TYR A 846 11.38 6.37 -12.17
C TYR A 846 12.31 5.47 -12.98
N GLU A 847 11.94 5.11 -14.21
CA GLU A 847 12.76 4.26 -15.06
C GLU A 847 12.86 4.79 -16.48
N GLY A 848 13.93 4.40 -17.17
CA GLY A 848 14.07 4.67 -18.60
C GLY A 848 15.52 4.76 -19.06
N ARG A 849 15.65 4.95 -20.37
CA ARG A 849 16.93 5.19 -21.02
C ARG A 849 17.44 6.58 -20.69
N VAL A 850 18.72 6.70 -20.33
CA VAL A 850 19.32 7.98 -19.96
C VAL A 850 19.76 8.75 -21.20
N GLU A 851 19.29 9.98 -21.33
CA GLU A 851 19.68 10.92 -22.38
C GLU A 851 20.33 12.16 -21.75
N VAL A 852 21.40 12.65 -22.38
CA VAL A 852 22.18 13.80 -21.92
C VAL A 852 22.14 14.93 -22.94
N LEU A 853 22.05 16.18 -22.45
CA LEU A 853 22.05 17.36 -23.30
C LEU A 853 23.49 17.77 -23.62
N ARG A 854 23.86 17.79 -24.91
CA ARG A 854 25.16 18.23 -25.39
C ARG A 854 25.04 19.47 -26.28
N THR A 855 26.06 20.32 -26.22
CA THR A 855 26.18 21.48 -27.10
C THR A 855 27.19 21.16 -28.19
N SER A 856 26.76 21.28 -29.45
CA SER A 856 27.61 21.06 -30.62
C SER A 856 28.57 22.24 -30.85
N THR A 857 29.58 22.06 -31.69
CA THR A 857 30.60 23.09 -32.02
C THR A 857 30.00 24.35 -32.66
N ASN A 858 28.83 24.23 -33.29
CA ASN A 858 28.04 25.33 -33.85
C ASN A 858 27.10 26.01 -32.83
N GLY A 859 27.15 25.62 -31.55
CA GLY A 859 26.33 26.19 -30.47
C GLY A 859 24.91 25.62 -30.35
N THR A 860 24.50 24.65 -31.18
CA THR A 860 23.18 24.03 -31.06
C THR A 860 23.16 22.93 -29.99
N GLN A 861 22.10 22.89 -29.19
CA GLN A 861 21.90 21.86 -28.18
C GLN A 861 21.12 20.68 -28.73
N HIS A 862 21.58 19.46 -28.45
CA HIS A 862 20.93 18.22 -28.86
C HIS A 862 21.04 17.17 -27.76
N TRP A 863 20.06 16.26 -27.72
CA TRP A 863 20.07 15.10 -26.84
C TRP A 863 20.89 13.97 -27.46
N GLY A 864 21.63 13.25 -26.63
CA GLY A 864 22.37 12.06 -27.05
C GLY A 864 22.38 10.97 -25.98
N LEU A 865 22.84 9.79 -26.37
CA LEU A 865 22.86 8.57 -25.55
C LEU A 865 24.21 8.36 -24.86
N ILE A 866 24.21 7.52 -23.83
CA ILE A 866 25.41 7.09 -23.12
C ILE A 866 25.64 5.60 -23.45
N CYS A 867 26.88 5.23 -23.76
CA CYS A 867 27.26 3.83 -23.96
C CYS A 867 27.01 3.01 -22.68
N GLY A 868 26.27 1.90 -22.77
CA GLY A 868 25.98 1.02 -21.63
C GLY A 868 27.17 0.15 -21.18
N GLU A 869 28.28 0.14 -21.92
CA GLU A 869 29.48 -0.61 -21.56
C GLU A 869 30.12 -0.04 -20.29
N GLY A 870 30.24 -0.90 -19.26
CA GLY A 870 30.77 -0.49 -17.94
C GLY A 870 29.79 0.30 -17.07
N TRP A 871 28.54 0.49 -17.49
CA TRP A 871 27.50 1.17 -16.69
C TRP A 871 27.01 0.29 -15.54
N GLY A 872 26.97 0.85 -14.32
CA GLY A 872 26.54 0.12 -13.12
C GLY A 872 25.66 0.96 -12.19
N THR A 873 25.50 0.47 -10.96
CA THR A 873 24.63 1.04 -9.92
C THR A 873 25.12 2.41 -9.44
N LYS A 874 26.44 2.64 -9.39
CA LYS A 874 27.02 3.93 -8.97
C LYS A 874 26.72 5.06 -9.93
N GLU A 875 26.84 4.81 -11.24
CA GLU A 875 26.47 5.80 -12.26
C GLU A 875 24.96 6.06 -12.23
N ALA A 876 24.16 5.01 -12.08
CA ALA A 876 22.72 5.12 -11.95
C ALA A 876 22.31 5.92 -10.70
N MET A 877 23.02 5.76 -9.58
CA MET A 877 22.79 6.50 -8.34
C MET A 877 22.95 8.01 -8.57
N VAL A 878 24.02 8.40 -9.27
CA VAL A 878 24.26 9.80 -9.65
C VAL A 878 23.12 10.36 -10.51
N VAL A 879 22.62 9.58 -11.49
CA VAL A 879 21.50 10.01 -12.35
C VAL A 879 20.20 10.15 -11.57
N CYS A 880 19.83 9.15 -10.76
CA CYS A 880 18.61 9.18 -9.95
C CYS A 880 18.61 10.36 -8.97
N ARG A 881 19.76 10.60 -8.32
CA ARG A 881 19.97 11.75 -7.44
C ARG A 881 19.89 13.08 -8.20
N GLN A 882 20.57 13.18 -9.34
CA GLN A 882 20.59 14.38 -10.18
C GLN A 882 19.18 14.79 -10.67
N LEU A 883 18.32 13.82 -10.96
CA LEU A 883 16.92 14.03 -11.33
C LEU A 883 15.99 14.22 -10.12
N GLY A 884 16.51 14.06 -8.91
CA GLY A 884 15.74 14.17 -7.68
C GLY A 884 14.80 13.01 -7.40
N LEU A 885 15.04 11.85 -8.02
CA LEU A 885 14.22 10.63 -7.99
C LEU A 885 14.62 9.62 -6.89
N GLY A 886 15.53 10.01 -5.98
CA GLY A 886 15.98 9.17 -4.87
C GLY A 886 17.24 8.38 -5.21
N TYR A 887 17.29 7.14 -4.72
CA TYR A 887 18.38 6.19 -4.93
C TYR A 887 18.24 5.50 -6.29
N SER A 888 19.32 4.90 -6.79
CA SER A 888 19.22 3.90 -7.84
C SER A 888 18.67 2.62 -7.25
N ASN A 889 17.75 1.96 -7.95
CA ASN A 889 17.43 0.55 -7.73
C ASN A 889 18.30 -0.32 -8.65
N HIS A 890 18.45 0.05 -9.93
CA HIS A 890 19.25 -0.70 -10.90
C HIS A 890 19.88 0.20 -11.97
N GLY A 891 21.11 -0.13 -12.38
CA GLY A 891 21.76 0.38 -13.59
C GLY A 891 21.64 -0.61 -14.76
N MET A 892 21.07 -0.17 -15.88
CA MET A 892 20.84 -1.00 -17.07
C MET A 892 21.89 -0.74 -18.14
N LYS A 893 22.49 -1.82 -18.67
CA LYS A 893 23.48 -1.77 -19.77
C LYS A 893 22.82 -1.87 -21.15
N GLU A 894 21.59 -2.38 -21.22
CA GLU A 894 20.83 -2.54 -22.45
C GLU A 894 19.37 -2.09 -22.23
N THR A 895 18.80 -1.40 -23.22
CA THR A 895 17.52 -0.68 -23.11
C THR A 895 16.62 -0.92 -24.32
N TRP A 896 16.71 -2.09 -24.95
CA TRP A 896 15.94 -2.42 -26.17
C TRP A 896 14.43 -2.49 -25.94
N TYR A 897 13.98 -2.75 -24.72
CA TYR A 897 12.57 -2.95 -24.34
C TYR A 897 11.86 -1.64 -23.94
N TRP A 898 12.57 -0.51 -23.92
CA TRP A 898 11.97 0.81 -23.72
C TRP A 898 11.83 1.49 -25.09
N ASP A 899 10.57 1.64 -25.53
CA ASP A 899 10.23 2.25 -26.83
C ASP A 899 10.88 3.63 -26.95
N GLY A 900 11.71 3.76 -27.98
CA GLY A 900 12.72 4.79 -28.04
C GLY A 900 12.25 6.10 -28.65
N SER A 901 12.65 7.20 -28.02
CA SER A 901 12.76 8.52 -28.67
C SER A 901 13.60 8.45 -29.96
N ASN A 902 13.47 9.45 -30.83
CA ASN A 902 14.24 9.56 -32.08
C ASN A 902 15.77 9.79 -31.89
N VAL A 903 16.28 9.72 -30.65
CA VAL A 903 17.69 9.93 -30.32
C VAL A 903 18.45 8.62 -30.46
N THR A 904 19.42 8.56 -31.38
CA THR A 904 20.20 7.36 -31.69
C THR A 904 21.71 7.52 -31.44
N ASN A 905 22.22 8.74 -31.42
CA ASN A 905 23.66 9.00 -31.38
C ASN A 905 24.23 8.85 -29.95
N MET A 906 25.28 8.03 -29.82
CA MET A 906 26.08 7.94 -28.59
C MET A 906 27.00 9.16 -28.47
N VAL A 907 26.90 9.89 -27.36
CA VAL A 907 27.67 11.12 -27.11
C VAL A 907 28.55 11.06 -25.86
N ILE A 908 28.40 10.02 -25.03
CA ILE A 908 29.26 9.75 -23.86
C ILE A 908 29.59 8.25 -23.81
N SER A 909 30.81 7.92 -23.39
CA SER A 909 31.24 6.54 -23.12
C SER A 909 32.23 6.49 -21.95
N GLY A 910 32.37 5.31 -21.34
CA GLY A 910 33.33 5.05 -20.27
C GLY A 910 33.04 5.89 -19.02
N VAL A 911 31.76 6.08 -18.70
CA VAL A 911 31.36 6.81 -17.49
C VAL A 911 31.70 5.95 -16.28
N LYS A 912 32.50 6.50 -15.36
CA LYS A 912 32.76 5.91 -14.06
C LYS A 912 32.58 6.95 -12.96
N CYS A 913 31.65 6.67 -12.06
CA CYS A 913 31.33 7.51 -10.92
C CYS A 913 31.85 6.87 -9.63
N THR A 914 32.22 7.71 -8.67
CA THR A 914 32.51 7.31 -7.29
C THR A 914 31.21 7.01 -6.53
N GLY A 915 30.13 7.71 -6.87
CA GLY A 915 28.81 7.61 -6.24
C GLY A 915 28.39 8.89 -5.52
N ASP A 916 29.32 9.83 -5.27
CA ASP A 916 29.09 11.08 -4.53
C ASP A 916 28.94 12.31 -5.45
N GLU A 917 29.09 12.14 -6.76
CA GLU A 917 28.99 13.23 -7.73
C GLU A 917 27.59 13.85 -7.81
N LEU A 918 27.51 15.18 -7.80
CA LEU A 918 26.22 15.89 -7.87
C LEU A 918 25.52 15.75 -9.23
N ALA A 919 26.29 15.47 -10.28
CA ALA A 919 25.81 15.33 -11.63
C ALA A 919 26.72 14.40 -12.43
N LEU A 920 26.15 13.73 -13.42
CA LEU A 920 26.87 12.80 -14.30
C LEU A 920 28.05 13.47 -15.04
N SER A 921 27.97 14.78 -15.26
CA SER A 921 29.04 15.56 -15.90
C SER A 921 30.33 15.65 -15.08
N GLN A 922 30.28 15.35 -13.77
CA GLN A 922 31.42 15.35 -12.86
C GLN A 922 32.12 13.99 -12.79
N CYS A 923 31.47 12.92 -13.23
CA CYS A 923 32.07 11.59 -13.28
C CYS A 923 33.18 11.52 -14.33
N GLN A 924 34.11 10.58 -14.15
CA GLN A 924 35.14 10.33 -15.16
C GLN A 924 34.47 9.81 -16.44
N GLN A 925 34.88 10.33 -17.59
CA GLN A 925 34.37 9.95 -18.91
C GLN A 925 35.48 10.00 -19.94
N HIS A 926 35.35 9.24 -21.03
CA HIS A 926 36.29 9.33 -22.14
C HIS A 926 36.20 10.68 -22.86
N LYS A 927 37.35 11.19 -23.35
CA LYS A 927 37.40 12.45 -24.12
C LYS A 927 36.74 12.31 -25.49
N THR A 928 36.81 11.12 -26.07
CA THR A 928 36.19 10.75 -27.35
C THR A 928 35.31 9.52 -27.12
N VAL A 929 34.15 9.49 -27.79
CA VAL A 929 33.21 8.37 -27.65
C VAL A 929 33.85 7.10 -28.23
N THR A 930 34.04 6.12 -27.37
CA THR A 930 34.61 4.80 -27.67
C THR A 930 33.65 3.77 -27.09
N CYS A 931 32.86 3.15 -27.97
CA CYS A 931 31.83 2.19 -27.59
C CYS A 931 31.82 1.09 -28.64
N GLN A 932 32.05 -0.17 -28.25
CA GLN A 932 32.08 -1.28 -29.21
C GLN A 932 30.71 -1.50 -29.86
N LYS A 933 29.65 -1.24 -29.10
CA LYS A 933 28.25 -1.42 -29.50
C LYS A 933 27.52 -0.07 -29.53
N THR A 934 27.37 0.53 -30.70
CA THR A 934 26.83 1.90 -30.84
C THR A 934 25.33 2.00 -31.08
N ALA A 935 24.63 0.88 -31.27
CA ALA A 935 23.18 0.90 -31.47
C ALA A 935 22.45 1.37 -30.21
N ALA A 936 21.34 2.11 -30.39
CA ALA A 936 20.56 2.70 -29.29
C ALA A 936 20.07 1.69 -28.24
N ARG A 937 19.93 0.41 -28.61
CA ARG A 937 19.60 -0.69 -27.69
C ARG A 937 20.65 -0.98 -26.62
N PHE A 938 21.90 -0.58 -26.84
CA PHE A 938 23.02 -0.73 -25.90
C PHE A 938 23.31 0.57 -25.14
N ALA A 939 22.33 1.47 -25.08
CA ALA A 939 22.43 2.67 -24.28
C ALA A 939 22.28 2.34 -22.80
N ALA A 940 22.86 3.19 -21.96
CA ALA A 940 22.67 3.13 -20.53
C ALA A 940 21.25 3.52 -20.12
N GLY A 941 20.75 2.87 -19.08
CA GLY A 941 19.45 3.12 -18.48
C GLY A 941 19.49 3.07 -16.97
N VAL A 942 18.42 3.55 -16.34
CA VAL A 942 18.29 3.55 -14.87
C VAL A 942 16.89 3.15 -14.44
N ILE A 943 16.81 2.57 -13.25
CA ILE A 943 15.61 2.43 -12.44
C ILE A 943 15.92 3.06 -11.09
N CYS A 944 15.08 3.99 -10.64
CA CYS A 944 15.23 4.74 -9.40
C CYS A 944 14.18 4.30 -8.36
N SER A 945 14.46 4.59 -7.08
CA SER A 945 13.59 4.30 -5.94
C SER A 945 13.74 5.38 -4.87
N GLU A 946 12.70 5.64 -4.09
CA GLU A 946 12.75 6.60 -2.98
C GLU A 946 13.37 6.02 -1.70
N THR A 947 13.53 4.70 -1.64
CA THR A 947 14.15 3.96 -0.54
C THR A 947 15.17 2.95 -1.08
N ALA A 948 16.14 2.60 -0.24
CA ALA A 948 17.16 1.58 -0.50
C ALA A 948 17.51 0.85 0.80
N SER A 949 17.97 -0.38 0.69
CA SER A 949 18.56 -1.18 1.79
C SER A 949 19.92 -0.59 2.22
N ASP A 950 20.44 -1.01 3.36
CA ASP A 950 21.76 -0.61 3.84
C ASP A 950 22.33 -1.74 4.70
N LEU A 951 23.33 -2.46 4.18
CA LEU A 951 23.87 -3.65 4.83
C LEU A 951 25.13 -3.32 5.63
N ILE A 952 25.17 -3.80 6.87
CA ILE A 952 26.33 -3.64 7.74
C ILE A 952 26.71 -4.95 8.46
N MET A 953 28.00 -5.20 8.58
CA MET A 953 28.54 -6.36 9.30
C MET A 953 28.63 -6.09 10.80
N ASN A 954 28.21 -7.05 11.64
CA ASN A 954 28.49 -7.03 13.07
C ASN A 954 29.97 -7.37 13.34
N ALA A 955 30.84 -6.35 13.31
CA ALA A 955 32.27 -6.50 13.52
C ALA A 955 32.66 -7.09 14.89
N PRO A 956 32.02 -6.71 16.03
CA PRO A 956 32.26 -7.35 17.33
C PRO A 956 32.05 -8.87 17.30
N LEU A 957 31.01 -9.36 16.62
CA LEU A 957 30.71 -10.79 16.57
C LEU A 957 31.80 -11.57 15.82
N VAL A 958 32.32 -11.03 14.72
CA VAL A 958 33.46 -11.63 13.99
C VAL A 958 34.68 -11.75 14.91
N GLN A 959 34.96 -10.69 15.69
CA GLN A 959 36.09 -10.70 16.65
C GLN A 959 35.95 -11.79 17.72
N GLN A 960 34.72 -11.99 18.23
CA GLN A 960 34.44 -12.93 19.31
C GLN A 960 34.40 -14.40 18.86
N THR A 961 34.02 -14.64 17.60
CA THR A 961 33.77 -15.99 17.06
C THR A 961 34.91 -16.52 16.21
N GLY A 962 35.99 -15.77 16.04
CA GLY A 962 37.13 -16.15 15.22
C GLY A 962 37.99 -17.27 15.83
N TYR A 963 38.17 -18.39 15.12
CA TYR A 963 39.07 -19.47 15.53
C TYR A 963 39.68 -20.25 14.35
N ILE A 964 40.70 -21.06 14.63
CA ILE A 964 41.32 -21.95 13.63
C ILE A 964 40.84 -23.38 13.85
N GLU A 965 40.52 -24.07 12.75
CA GLU A 965 40.23 -25.51 12.71
C GLU A 965 41.11 -26.20 11.67
N ASP A 966 41.76 -27.31 12.03
CA ASP A 966 42.39 -28.21 11.08
C ASP A 966 41.39 -29.33 10.71
N ARG A 967 40.78 -29.26 9.51
CA ARG A 967 39.72 -30.17 9.08
C ARG A 967 40.22 -31.14 8.00
N PRO A 968 39.99 -32.47 8.13
CA PRO A 968 40.46 -33.44 7.16
C PRO A 968 39.72 -33.33 5.82
N LEU A 969 40.42 -33.62 4.73
CA LEU A 969 39.92 -33.45 3.37
C LEU A 969 38.65 -34.26 3.07
N HIS A 970 38.51 -35.48 3.58
CA HIS A 970 37.29 -36.28 3.36
C HIS A 970 35.99 -35.61 3.88
N MET A 971 36.07 -34.59 4.74
CA MET A 971 34.93 -33.82 5.23
C MET A 971 34.71 -32.49 4.47
N LEU A 972 35.48 -32.24 3.41
CA LEU A 972 35.52 -30.96 2.68
C LEU A 972 35.14 -31.10 1.19
N TYR A 973 34.56 -32.22 0.77
CA TYR A 973 34.16 -32.43 -0.63
C TYR A 973 33.21 -31.34 -1.13
N CYS A 974 32.17 -31.02 -0.35
CA CYS A 974 31.23 -29.96 -0.68
C CYS A 974 31.87 -28.58 -0.77
N ALA A 975 32.75 -28.25 0.17
CA ALA A 975 33.48 -27.00 0.13
C ALA A 975 34.47 -26.90 -1.05
N ALA A 976 34.98 -28.03 -1.56
CA ALA A 976 35.82 -28.05 -2.75
C ALA A 976 35.00 -27.89 -4.04
N GLU A 977 33.79 -28.46 -4.10
CA GLU A 977 32.86 -28.26 -5.23
C GLU A 977 32.40 -26.79 -5.35
N GLU A 978 32.32 -26.07 -4.23
CA GLU A 978 31.97 -24.64 -4.19
C GLU A 978 33.18 -23.68 -4.27
N ASP A 979 34.38 -24.16 -4.59
CA ASP A 979 35.59 -23.33 -4.65
C ASP A 979 35.93 -22.59 -3.33
N CYS A 980 35.49 -23.10 -2.18
CA CYS A 980 35.71 -22.49 -0.86
C CYS A 980 37.09 -22.81 -0.22
N LEU A 981 37.93 -23.55 -0.93
CA LEU A 981 39.30 -23.90 -0.50
C LEU A 981 40.31 -23.17 -1.37
N SER A 982 41.50 -22.89 -0.84
CA SER A 982 42.55 -22.24 -1.63
C SER A 982 43.03 -23.14 -2.78
N GLU A 983 43.64 -22.55 -3.81
CA GLU A 983 44.10 -23.26 -5.01
C GLU A 983 45.03 -24.46 -4.72
N SER A 984 45.77 -24.45 -3.60
CA SER A 984 46.63 -25.58 -3.23
C SER A 984 45.84 -26.84 -2.90
N ALA A 985 44.58 -26.73 -2.45
CA ALA A 985 43.72 -27.86 -2.11
C ALA A 985 43.44 -28.76 -3.32
N ALA A 986 43.38 -28.20 -4.53
CA ALA A 986 43.21 -28.95 -5.78
C ALA A 986 44.41 -29.85 -6.12
N LYS A 987 45.59 -29.57 -5.52
CA LYS A 987 46.85 -30.30 -5.78
C LYS A 987 47.16 -31.35 -4.70
N VAL A 988 46.32 -31.48 -3.67
CA VAL A 988 46.52 -32.45 -2.58
C VAL A 988 45.92 -33.81 -2.94
N ASN A 989 46.46 -34.88 -2.36
CA ASN A 989 45.99 -36.24 -2.58
C ASN A 989 44.71 -36.55 -1.77
N TRP A 990 43.54 -36.23 -2.34
CA TRP A 990 42.23 -36.56 -1.75
C TRP A 990 42.03 -38.08 -1.61
N PRO A 991 41.44 -38.59 -0.50
CA PRO A 991 40.87 -37.89 0.66
C PRO A 991 41.84 -37.59 1.83
N TYR A 992 43.15 -37.80 1.66
CA TYR A 992 44.12 -37.82 2.76
C TYR A 992 44.77 -36.45 2.97
N GLY A 993 44.74 -35.95 4.21
CA GLY A 993 45.34 -34.67 4.59
C GLY A 993 44.36 -33.78 5.32
N HIS A 994 44.80 -32.58 5.67
CA HIS A 994 44.01 -31.58 6.39
C HIS A 994 44.17 -30.22 5.72
N ARG A 995 43.14 -29.37 5.87
CA ARG A 995 43.18 -27.94 5.57
C ARG A 995 43.04 -27.16 6.86
N ARG A 996 43.77 -26.07 6.97
CA ARG A 996 43.69 -25.15 8.10
C ARG A 996 42.75 -24.01 7.75
N LEU A 997 41.64 -23.92 8.46
CA LEU A 997 40.53 -23.03 8.16
C LEU A 997 40.41 -21.97 9.27
N LEU A 998 40.42 -20.70 8.89
CA LEU A 998 40.10 -19.57 9.76
C LEU A 998 38.60 -19.31 9.73
N ARG A 999 37.88 -19.77 10.74
CA ARG A 999 36.41 -19.65 10.87
C ARG A 999 36.01 -18.44 11.68
N PHE A 1000 34.82 -17.91 11.39
CA PHE A 1000 34.20 -16.78 12.08
C PHE A 1000 32.72 -16.71 11.72
N THR A 1001 31.90 -16.05 12.54
CA THR A 1001 30.47 -15.83 12.24
C THR A 1001 30.29 -14.49 11.52
N SER A 1002 29.52 -14.49 10.43
CA SER A 1002 29.09 -13.27 9.74
C SER A 1002 27.62 -13.00 10.04
N GLN A 1003 27.32 -11.85 10.64
CA GLN A 1003 25.95 -11.37 10.84
C GLN A 1003 25.79 -10.04 10.09
N ILE A 1004 24.90 -10.03 9.11
CA ILE A 1004 24.68 -8.91 8.21
C ILE A 1004 23.32 -8.29 8.51
N HIS A 1005 23.31 -7.07 9.02
CA HIS A 1005 22.10 -6.32 9.35
C HIS A 1005 21.64 -5.48 8.16
N ASN A 1006 20.33 -5.35 7.97
CA ASN A 1006 19.75 -4.35 7.08
C ASN A 1006 19.22 -3.15 7.89
N ILE A 1007 20.05 -2.11 8.00
CA ILE A 1007 19.75 -0.85 8.71
C ILE A 1007 19.11 0.22 7.80
N GLY A 1008 18.76 -0.16 6.57
CA GLY A 1008 18.27 0.74 5.53
C GLY A 1008 16.79 1.10 5.66
N ARG A 1009 16.18 1.44 4.53
CA ARG A 1009 14.76 1.83 4.44
C ARG A 1009 13.95 0.96 3.49
N ALA A 1010 14.57 -0.06 2.91
CA ALA A 1010 13.95 -1.05 2.07
C ALA A 1010 14.55 -2.42 2.33
N ASP A 1011 13.77 -3.47 2.08
CA ASP A 1011 14.25 -4.85 2.13
C ASP A 1011 15.39 -5.03 1.12
N PHE A 1012 16.49 -5.65 1.54
CA PHE A 1012 17.53 -6.08 0.61
C PHE A 1012 17.02 -7.29 -0.16
N ARG A 1013 17.08 -7.27 -1.49
CA ARG A 1013 16.60 -8.36 -2.35
C ARG A 1013 17.61 -8.73 -3.41
N PRO A 1014 17.75 -10.03 -3.73
CA PRO A 1014 18.63 -10.46 -4.82
C PRO A 1014 18.17 -9.87 -6.15
N LYS A 1015 19.13 -9.45 -6.96
CA LYS A 1015 18.89 -8.86 -8.29
C LYS A 1015 18.20 -9.83 -9.25
N ALA A 1016 18.59 -11.10 -9.20
CA ALA A 1016 18.06 -12.11 -10.08
C ALA A 1016 16.80 -12.77 -9.49
N GLY A 1017 15.80 -13.00 -10.32
CA GLY A 1017 14.61 -13.75 -9.91
C GLY A 1017 14.89 -15.26 -9.80
N ARG A 1018 13.94 -16.01 -9.25
CA ARG A 1018 14.04 -17.46 -8.98
C ARG A 1018 14.57 -18.33 -10.13
N HIS A 1019 14.34 -17.90 -11.38
CA HIS A 1019 14.78 -18.62 -12.58
C HIS A 1019 16.31 -18.66 -12.76
N SER A 1020 17.04 -17.77 -12.10
CA SER A 1020 18.51 -17.72 -12.15
C SER A 1020 19.17 -18.29 -10.89
N TRP A 1021 18.39 -18.70 -9.89
CA TRP A 1021 18.95 -19.24 -8.66
C TRP A 1021 19.47 -20.66 -8.89
N VAL A 1022 20.64 -20.95 -8.33
CA VAL A 1022 21.33 -22.23 -8.53
C VAL A 1022 21.11 -23.09 -7.30
N TRP A 1023 20.59 -24.31 -7.50
CA TRP A 1023 20.44 -25.27 -6.40
C TRP A 1023 21.80 -25.83 -6.01
N HIS A 1024 22.11 -25.83 -4.71
CA HIS A 1024 23.32 -26.46 -4.21
C HIS A 1024 23.01 -27.73 -3.41
N ALA A 1025 23.39 -28.88 -3.96
CA ALA A 1025 23.03 -30.19 -3.41
C ALA A 1025 23.63 -30.44 -2.02
N CYS A 1026 24.81 -29.88 -1.74
CA CYS A 1026 25.46 -30.02 -0.45
C CYS A 1026 24.74 -29.29 0.69
N HIS A 1027 24.00 -28.22 0.38
CA HIS A 1027 23.38 -27.35 1.37
C HIS A 1027 21.86 -27.47 1.42
N GLY A 1028 21.25 -28.13 0.43
CA GLY A 1028 19.83 -28.39 0.42
C GLY A 1028 18.98 -27.13 0.23
N HIS A 1029 19.53 -26.08 -0.40
CA HIS A 1029 18.81 -24.85 -0.75
C HIS A 1029 19.37 -24.18 -2.02
N TYR A 1030 18.70 -23.11 -2.46
CA TYR A 1030 19.06 -22.33 -3.65
C TYR A 1030 19.92 -21.11 -3.28
N HIS A 1031 20.99 -20.88 -4.05
CA HIS A 1031 21.80 -19.67 -3.97
C HIS A 1031 21.23 -18.60 -4.90
N SER A 1032 21.00 -17.39 -4.38
CA SER A 1032 20.35 -16.28 -5.09
C SER A 1032 21.32 -15.23 -5.66
N MET A 1033 22.58 -15.27 -5.24
CA MET A 1033 23.69 -14.43 -5.65
C MET A 1033 24.98 -15.26 -5.61
N ASP A 1034 25.78 -15.15 -6.67
CA ASP A 1034 27.02 -15.93 -6.80
C ASP A 1034 28.07 -15.53 -5.75
N ILE A 1035 28.18 -14.23 -5.44
CA ILE A 1035 29.11 -13.71 -4.43
C ILE A 1035 28.38 -12.66 -3.58
N PHE A 1036 28.07 -13.01 -2.34
CA PHE A 1036 27.49 -12.06 -1.40
C PHE A 1036 28.56 -11.36 -0.56
N THR A 1037 29.59 -12.10 -0.15
CA THR A 1037 30.70 -11.54 0.62
C THR A 1037 32.07 -12.07 0.16
N HIS A 1038 33.05 -11.18 0.10
CA HIS A 1038 34.48 -11.54 -0.04
C HIS A 1038 35.15 -11.57 1.33
N TYR A 1039 35.95 -12.61 1.58
CA TYR A 1039 36.74 -12.79 2.79
C TYR A 1039 38.22 -12.76 2.44
N ASP A 1040 38.89 -11.67 2.76
CA ASP A 1040 40.29 -11.47 2.40
C ASP A 1040 41.17 -11.46 3.65
N LEU A 1041 42.31 -12.13 3.57
CA LEU A 1041 43.41 -11.94 4.50
C LEU A 1041 44.52 -11.16 3.81
N LEU A 1042 44.76 -9.94 4.25
CA LEU A 1042 45.71 -9.01 3.66
C LEU A 1042 46.99 -8.94 4.50
N SER A 1043 48.13 -8.71 3.86
CA SER A 1043 49.35 -8.31 4.56
C SER A 1043 49.19 -6.90 5.15
N VAL A 1044 50.09 -6.51 6.06
CA VAL A 1044 50.15 -5.12 6.57
C VAL A 1044 50.33 -4.09 5.44
N ASN A 1045 50.89 -4.51 4.30
CA ASN A 1045 51.06 -3.66 3.11
C ASN A 1045 49.81 -3.62 2.21
N GLY A 1046 48.73 -4.32 2.57
CA GLY A 1046 47.46 -4.37 1.83
C GLY A 1046 47.42 -5.37 0.67
N THR A 1047 48.44 -6.22 0.50
CA THR A 1047 48.43 -7.28 -0.52
C THR A 1047 47.62 -8.48 -0.05
N LYS A 1048 46.75 -9.03 -0.90
CA LYS A 1048 46.00 -10.25 -0.58
C LYS A 1048 46.95 -11.44 -0.41
N VAL A 1049 46.88 -12.14 0.72
CA VAL A 1049 47.72 -13.29 1.09
C VAL A 1049 46.92 -14.59 1.10
N ALA A 1050 45.66 -14.52 1.50
CA ALA A 1050 44.68 -15.58 1.31
C ALA A 1050 43.33 -14.98 0.94
N GLU A 1051 42.54 -15.78 0.24
CA GLU A 1051 41.20 -15.44 -0.18
C GLU A 1051 40.26 -16.57 0.24
N GLY A 1052 39.08 -16.17 0.68
CA GLY A 1052 37.89 -16.98 0.79
C GLY A 1052 36.72 -16.16 0.28
N HIS A 1053 35.59 -16.82 0.11
CA HIS A 1053 34.36 -16.14 -0.26
C HIS A 1053 33.17 -16.91 0.29
N LYS A 1054 32.02 -16.24 0.29
CA LYS A 1054 30.74 -16.87 0.56
C LYS A 1054 29.77 -16.44 -0.53
N ALA A 1055 29.32 -17.41 -1.32
CA ALA A 1055 28.13 -17.26 -2.15
C ALA A 1055 26.92 -16.93 -1.24
N SER A 1056 25.85 -16.29 -1.74
CA SER A 1056 24.64 -16.23 -0.91
C SER A 1056 24.07 -17.63 -0.80
N PHE A 1057 24.46 -18.33 0.26
CA PHE A 1057 23.88 -19.61 0.66
C PHE A 1057 22.35 -19.45 0.69
N CYS A 1058 21.86 -18.42 1.38
CA CYS A 1058 20.44 -18.15 1.57
C CYS A 1058 20.27 -16.72 2.14
N LEU A 1059 19.59 -15.80 1.45
CA LEU A 1059 19.24 -14.51 2.06
C LEU A 1059 17.92 -14.66 2.82
N GLU A 1060 17.97 -14.68 4.14
CA GLU A 1060 16.78 -14.81 5.01
C GLU A 1060 16.83 -13.91 6.25
N ASP A 1061 15.69 -13.79 6.90
CA ASP A 1061 15.57 -13.10 8.18
C ASP A 1061 15.88 -14.08 9.32
N SER A 1062 17.17 -14.30 9.60
CA SER A 1062 17.59 -15.19 10.70
C SER A 1062 17.00 -14.72 12.04
N ASP A 1063 17.09 -13.42 12.32
CA ASP A 1063 16.39 -12.79 13.45
C ASP A 1063 16.19 -11.28 13.22
N CYS A 1064 15.35 -10.65 14.05
CA CYS A 1064 14.99 -9.24 13.89
C CYS A 1064 15.02 -8.47 15.20
N GLU A 1065 15.09 -7.14 15.10
CA GLU A 1065 14.90 -6.24 16.23
C GLU A 1065 13.49 -6.40 16.85
N GLU A 1066 13.39 -6.02 18.13
CA GLU A 1066 12.15 -6.12 18.90
C GLU A 1066 10.99 -5.35 18.23
N GLY A 1067 9.91 -6.05 17.90
CA GLY A 1067 8.74 -5.49 17.23
C GLY A 1067 8.74 -5.61 15.69
N VAL A 1068 9.80 -6.17 15.10
CA VAL A 1068 9.88 -6.46 13.65
C VAL A 1068 9.66 -7.96 13.40
N SER A 1069 8.83 -8.29 12.41
CA SER A 1069 8.52 -9.67 12.04
C SER A 1069 9.38 -10.15 10.87
N LYS A 1070 9.91 -11.38 10.98
CA LYS A 1070 10.62 -12.09 9.90
C LYS A 1070 9.70 -12.30 8.69
N ARG A 1071 10.24 -12.17 7.49
CA ARG A 1071 9.51 -12.25 6.22
C ARG A 1071 10.14 -13.21 5.21
N TYR A 1072 11.47 -13.22 5.12
CA TYR A 1072 12.21 -14.01 4.14
C TYR A 1072 12.74 -15.29 4.75
N GLU A 1073 12.61 -16.39 4.02
CA GLU A 1073 13.04 -17.72 4.43
C GLU A 1073 13.38 -18.52 3.17
N CYS A 1074 14.52 -19.19 3.15
CA CYS A 1074 14.98 -19.92 1.97
C CYS A 1074 14.39 -21.33 1.84
N ALA A 1075 13.85 -21.87 2.94
CA ALA A 1075 13.22 -23.18 2.96
C ALA A 1075 12.09 -23.25 1.92
N ASN A 1076 11.89 -24.43 1.33
CA ASN A 1076 10.82 -24.70 0.36
C ASN A 1076 10.80 -23.77 -0.87
N PHE A 1077 11.97 -23.30 -1.30
CA PHE A 1077 12.09 -22.35 -2.41
C PHE A 1077 11.30 -21.05 -2.14
N GLY A 1078 11.36 -20.58 -0.88
CA GLY A 1078 10.77 -19.33 -0.42
C GLY A 1078 11.43 -18.10 -1.07
N GLU A 1079 10.81 -16.94 -0.86
CA GLU A 1079 11.40 -15.67 -1.29
C GLU A 1079 12.63 -15.35 -0.43
N GLN A 1080 13.68 -14.85 -1.05
CA GLN A 1080 14.94 -14.50 -0.39
C GLN A 1080 15.12 -12.98 -0.28
N GLY A 1081 15.68 -12.54 0.83
CA GLY A 1081 15.95 -11.14 1.15
C GLY A 1081 16.26 -10.93 2.62
N ILE A 1082 16.57 -9.69 3.00
CA ILE A 1082 16.76 -9.27 4.40
C ILE A 1082 15.85 -8.07 4.66
N THR A 1083 14.89 -8.24 5.55
CA THR A 1083 13.90 -7.23 5.95
C THR A 1083 14.60 -6.09 6.72
N VAL A 1084 14.07 -4.87 6.59
CA VAL A 1084 14.56 -3.71 7.36
C VAL A 1084 14.45 -3.98 8.87
N GLY A 1085 15.54 -3.79 9.61
CA GLY A 1085 15.61 -4.08 11.05
C GLY A 1085 15.81 -5.57 11.36
N CYS A 1086 16.09 -6.40 10.36
CA CYS A 1086 16.47 -7.80 10.52
C CYS A 1086 17.92 -8.02 10.09
N TRP A 1087 18.45 -9.21 10.40
CA TRP A 1087 19.77 -9.64 9.97
C TRP A 1087 19.78 -11.09 9.50
N ASP A 1088 20.72 -11.37 8.62
CA ASP A 1088 21.07 -12.73 8.17
C ASP A 1088 22.33 -13.21 8.90
N LEU A 1089 22.28 -14.43 9.45
CA LEU A 1089 23.31 -15.00 10.33
C LEU A 1089 23.96 -16.25 9.71
N TYR A 1090 25.18 -16.08 9.24
CA TYR A 1090 26.05 -17.19 8.85
C TYR A 1090 27.00 -17.58 9.98
N ARG A 1091 26.64 -18.64 10.70
CA ARG A 1091 27.43 -19.15 11.81
C ARG A 1091 28.77 -19.75 11.37
N HIS A 1092 29.78 -19.59 12.22
CA HIS A 1092 31.16 -20.07 12.01
C HIS A 1092 31.29 -21.58 11.71
N ASP A 1093 30.32 -22.41 12.09
CA ASP A 1093 30.32 -23.87 11.90
C ASP A 1093 29.78 -24.32 10.54
N ILE A 1094 29.14 -23.43 9.78
CA ILE A 1094 28.63 -23.74 8.45
C ILE A 1094 29.79 -23.89 7.45
N ASP A 1095 29.62 -24.73 6.43
CA ASP A 1095 30.62 -24.89 5.37
C ASP A 1095 30.84 -23.60 4.58
N CYS A 1096 32.06 -23.39 4.08
CA CYS A 1096 32.51 -22.14 3.43
C CYS A 1096 32.52 -20.88 4.32
N GLN A 1097 32.21 -21.00 5.61
CA GLN A 1097 32.30 -19.88 6.55
C GLN A 1097 33.73 -19.72 7.12
N TRP A 1098 34.71 -19.57 6.23
CA TRP A 1098 36.13 -19.46 6.59
C TRP A 1098 36.99 -18.77 5.53
N ILE A 1099 38.25 -18.52 5.89
CA ILE A 1099 39.36 -18.33 4.95
C ILE A 1099 40.30 -19.54 5.09
N ASP A 1100 40.66 -20.19 3.98
CA ASP A 1100 41.66 -21.26 4.01
C ASP A 1100 43.06 -20.65 4.18
N ILE A 1101 43.68 -20.89 5.33
CA ILE A 1101 44.98 -20.32 5.72
C ILE A 1101 46.10 -21.36 5.73
N THR A 1102 45.91 -22.51 5.07
CA THR A 1102 46.89 -23.61 5.07
C THR A 1102 48.26 -23.18 4.56
N ASP A 1103 48.29 -22.32 3.54
CA ASP A 1103 49.53 -21.83 2.91
C ASP A 1103 50.05 -20.53 3.52
N VAL A 1104 49.34 -19.98 4.51
CA VAL A 1104 49.68 -18.70 5.13
C VAL A 1104 50.74 -18.94 6.22
N LYS A 1105 51.79 -18.13 6.20
CA LYS A 1105 52.84 -18.19 7.22
C LYS A 1105 52.41 -17.44 8.50
N PRO A 1106 53.03 -17.72 9.66
CA PRO A 1106 52.86 -16.88 10.84
C PRO A 1106 53.25 -15.42 10.57
N GLY A 1107 52.47 -14.47 11.09
CA GLY A 1107 52.66 -13.04 10.84
C GLY A 1107 51.51 -12.18 11.35
N ASN A 1108 51.63 -10.87 11.07
CA ASN A 1108 50.56 -9.90 11.28
C ASN A 1108 49.86 -9.63 9.95
N TYR A 1109 48.54 -9.61 10.00
CA TYR A 1109 47.64 -9.52 8.85
C TYR A 1109 46.48 -8.57 9.17
N ILE A 1110 45.76 -8.19 8.13
CA ILE A 1110 44.49 -7.48 8.23
C ILE A 1110 43.44 -8.39 7.59
N MET A 1111 42.47 -8.83 8.39
CA MET A 1111 41.31 -9.52 7.86
C MET A 1111 40.31 -8.48 7.36
N GLN A 1112 39.77 -8.69 6.17
CA GLN A 1112 38.78 -7.82 5.56
C GLN A 1112 37.58 -8.66 5.09
N ILE A 1113 36.37 -8.19 5.41
CA ILE A 1113 35.13 -8.74 4.86
C ILE A 1113 34.44 -7.63 4.08
N VAL A 1114 34.02 -7.90 2.85
CA VAL A 1114 33.28 -6.94 2.01
C VAL A 1114 31.93 -7.52 1.65
N ILE A 1115 30.85 -6.85 2.06
CA ILE A 1115 29.45 -7.19 1.72
C ILE A 1115 29.07 -6.55 0.39
N ASN A 1116 28.32 -7.28 -0.45
CA ASN A 1116 27.86 -6.81 -1.76
C ASN A 1116 28.99 -6.14 -2.57
N PRO A 1117 30.15 -6.81 -2.74
CA PRO A 1117 31.38 -6.19 -3.22
C PRO A 1117 31.30 -5.66 -4.65
N ASN A 1118 30.40 -6.24 -5.45
CA ASN A 1118 30.19 -5.90 -6.86
C ASN A 1118 29.13 -4.81 -7.06
N PHE A 1119 28.51 -4.31 -5.98
CA PHE A 1119 27.39 -3.35 -6.04
C PHE A 1119 26.23 -3.88 -6.90
N GLU A 1120 25.96 -5.17 -6.81
CA GLU A 1120 24.94 -5.86 -7.61
C GLU A 1120 23.53 -5.42 -7.24
N VAL A 1121 23.32 -5.22 -5.94
CA VAL A 1121 22.08 -4.69 -5.35
C VAL A 1121 22.35 -3.27 -4.84
N SER A 1122 21.34 -2.42 -4.96
CA SER A 1122 21.41 -1.03 -4.54
C SER A 1122 21.32 -0.85 -3.04
N GLU A 1123 22.22 -0.04 -2.48
CA GLU A 1123 22.20 0.33 -1.06
C GLU A 1123 22.25 1.85 -0.89
N SER A 1124 21.82 2.33 0.29
CA SER A 1124 21.81 3.75 0.64
C SER A 1124 23.19 4.25 1.09
N ASP A 1125 24.01 3.37 1.66
CA ASP A 1125 25.43 3.59 1.95
C ASP A 1125 26.19 2.31 1.55
N TYR A 1126 27.37 2.49 0.96
CA TYR A 1126 28.28 1.39 0.61
C TYR A 1126 29.60 1.46 1.37
N SER A 1127 29.81 2.55 2.13
CA SER A 1127 31.07 2.79 2.83
C SER A 1127 31.20 2.01 4.12
N ASN A 1128 30.09 1.47 4.64
CA ASN A 1128 29.95 0.59 5.80
C ASN A 1128 29.90 -0.90 5.43
N ASN A 1129 29.92 -1.25 4.14
CA ASN A 1129 29.94 -2.65 3.68
C ASN A 1129 31.28 -3.36 3.93
N VAL A 1130 32.33 -2.62 4.33
CA VAL A 1130 33.68 -3.16 4.53
C VAL A 1130 33.98 -3.23 6.02
N MET A 1131 34.24 -4.43 6.52
CA MET A 1131 34.72 -4.66 7.87
C MET A 1131 36.21 -5.01 7.85
N LYS A 1132 37.00 -4.46 8.79
CA LYS A 1132 38.42 -4.77 8.95
C LYS A 1132 38.77 -5.12 10.40
N CYS A 1133 39.63 -6.12 10.56
CA CYS A 1133 40.22 -6.52 11.83
C CYS A 1133 41.75 -6.64 11.71
N ASN A 1134 42.47 -6.20 12.74
CA ASN A 1134 43.88 -6.58 12.89
C ASN A 1134 43.95 -8.04 13.34
N CYS A 1135 44.79 -8.81 12.68
CA CYS A 1135 44.90 -10.24 12.88
C CYS A 1135 46.36 -10.64 13.14
N LYS A 1136 46.63 -11.34 14.23
CA LYS A 1136 47.94 -11.93 14.51
C LYS A 1136 47.85 -13.45 14.46
N TYR A 1137 48.66 -14.08 13.62
CA TYR A 1137 48.70 -15.53 13.46
C TYR A 1137 50.10 -16.04 13.83
N ASP A 1138 50.22 -16.96 14.79
CA ASP A 1138 51.51 -17.51 15.23
C ASP A 1138 51.83 -18.90 14.66
N GLY A 1139 50.94 -19.46 13.84
CA GLY A 1139 51.05 -20.82 13.31
C GLY A 1139 50.25 -21.87 14.10
N ASN A 1140 49.74 -21.55 15.29
CA ASN A 1140 48.90 -22.43 16.10
C ASN A 1140 47.58 -21.77 16.53
N ARG A 1141 47.60 -20.44 16.72
CA ARG A 1141 46.48 -19.62 17.18
C ARG A 1141 46.42 -18.32 16.39
N ILE A 1142 45.23 -17.72 16.41
CA ILE A 1142 44.96 -16.44 15.79
C ILE A 1142 44.28 -15.51 16.80
N TRP A 1143 44.62 -14.23 16.75
CA TRP A 1143 44.01 -13.20 17.58
C TRP A 1143 43.48 -12.07 16.71
N PHE A 1144 42.23 -11.68 16.98
CA PHE A 1144 41.59 -10.54 16.35
C PHE A 1144 41.54 -9.36 17.31
N HIS A 1145 41.88 -8.18 16.80
CA HIS A 1145 41.85 -6.93 17.52
C HIS A 1145 41.31 -5.80 16.64
N ASN A 1146 40.62 -4.85 17.27
CA ASN A 1146 40.09 -3.64 16.62
C ASN A 1146 39.26 -3.94 15.37
N CYS A 1147 38.36 -4.93 15.44
CA CYS A 1147 37.37 -5.15 14.38
C CYS A 1147 36.40 -3.98 14.31
N HIS A 1148 36.25 -3.37 13.12
CA HIS A 1148 35.36 -2.23 12.88
C HIS A 1148 34.88 -2.20 11.42
N THR A 1149 33.78 -1.49 11.19
CA THR A 1149 33.21 -1.17 9.87
C THR A 1149 33.55 0.25 9.42
#